data_AF-A0AAV6LZY0-F1
#
_entry.id   AF-A0AAV6LZY0-F1
#
_cell.length_a   1.000
_cell.length_b   1.000
_cell.length_c   1.000
_cell.angle_alpha   90.00
_cell.angle_beta   90.00
_cell.angle_gamma   90.00
#
_symmetry.space_group_name_H-M   'P 1'
#
loop_
_entity.id
_entity.type
_entity.pdbx_description
1 polymer ?
#
loop_
_entity_poly.entity_id
_entity_poly.type
_entity_poly.pdbx_seq_one_letter_code
_entity_poly.pdbx_strand_id
1 'polypeptide(L)'
;MPENGQHLSVPPGFRFHPTDEELLYYYLRKKVSYEAIELDVIREVDLNKLEPWDLKDTCRIGSGHQNEWYFFSHKDKKYPTGTRTNRATSAGFWKATGRDKGIHMANSKRIGMRKTLVFYTGRAPHGQKTDWIMHEYRLEDQDPEIQTQEDGWVVCRVFKKKSQKAEGFEYHAHTKVGGSSSGSAALMGAEIGEPKSHNHTQQPYNEYGLDGCMQLPQLFSPDSAVATPVSIECPQNMWRLNCGGVQQERLNTDWSFLSRLLASDHQSRTKSALPDQLSVGHPNSTMFPFPFPFPFPYPYHLPSAADLFKFSKPKGTGNSKRWAEMRSYCAETWIFKTRTAYILQLLDFKNLRNMKYVLVTGGVVSGLGKGVTASSIGVLLKACGLRVTSIKIDPYLNTDAGTMSPFEHGEVFVLDDGGEVDLDLGNYERFLDMTLTRDNNITTGKIYQSVIDKERRGDYLGKTVQVVPHITDAIQEWIERVAMIPVDSKEGPADVCVIELGGTIGDIESMPFIEALGQFSYRVGPGNFCLVHVSLVPVLNVVGEQKTKPTQHSVRGLRGLGLVPNILACRSSKELDENVKEKLAQFCHVPAENIITLYDVPNIWHIPLLLRDQKAHNALLKGLNLHSVAGEPDLDEWTSRTRLYDKLHDSVKIAMVGKYTGLSDSYLSVLKALLHASVVSNRKLTVEWVPAGDLEDISAKEAPEVYAAAWELLKGADGVLVPGGFGDRGVQGKILAAKYARENGIPFLGICLGMQIAVIEFSRSVLGIHDANSTEFDPETANPCVVFMPEGSKTHMGGTMRLGSRRTYFNVMDCKSAKLYGNVKFVDERHRHRYEVNPDMVCQLENAGLSFVGSDETGRRMEIVELDAHPYFVGVQFHPEFKSRPGKPSPLFLGLIKAACGQLDAFLQKNGSVSQFSADTTSNGHAKIKILQNGHSPKSGNGLLNAAYGNAVVCPWKDVNHC
;
A
#
# COMPACT_ATOMS: atom_id res chain seq x y z
N MET A 1 -38.30 28.31 25.95
CA MET A 1 -37.93 27.34 24.90
C MET A 1 -36.44 27.07 25.05
N PRO A 2 -35.99 25.81 24.95
CA PRO A 2 -34.79 25.37 25.67
C PRO A 2 -33.48 25.92 25.10
N GLU A 3 -32.65 26.45 25.98
CA GLU A 3 -31.21 26.49 25.78
C GLU A 3 -30.69 25.04 25.83
N ASN A 4 -29.99 24.60 24.80
CA ASN A 4 -29.13 23.42 24.86
C ASN A 4 -28.13 23.46 23.70
N GLY A 5 -26.85 23.62 24.01
CA GLY A 5 -25.78 23.54 23.04
C GLY A 5 -25.50 22.10 22.61
N GLN A 6 -26.40 21.51 21.82
CA GLN A 6 -26.12 20.21 21.20
C GLN A 6 -24.94 20.33 20.25
N HIS A 7 -23.80 19.77 20.66
CA HIS A 7 -22.61 19.69 19.85
C HIS A 7 -22.89 18.77 18.65
N LEU A 8 -22.85 19.31 17.43
CA LEU A 8 -23.21 18.57 16.22
C LEU A 8 -22.25 17.38 16.04
N SER A 9 -22.73 16.15 16.17
CA SER A 9 -21.91 14.93 16.18
C SER A 9 -21.54 14.47 14.77
N VAL A 10 -20.75 15.29 14.08
CA VAL A 10 -20.11 14.91 12.80
C VAL A 10 -18.94 13.95 13.04
N PRO A 11 -18.64 13.04 12.09
CA PRO A 11 -17.48 12.15 12.19
C PRO A 11 -16.14 12.92 12.28
N PRO A 12 -15.13 12.40 13.01
CA PRO A 12 -13.77 12.94 12.96
C PRO A 12 -13.26 13.06 11.53
N GLY A 13 -12.72 14.22 11.17
CA GLY A 13 -12.23 14.50 9.82
C GLY A 13 -13.28 15.00 8.81
N PHE A 14 -14.58 15.05 9.16
CA PHE A 14 -15.61 15.64 8.29
C PHE A 14 -15.29 17.10 7.91
N ARG A 15 -15.36 17.41 6.62
CA ARG A 15 -15.09 18.76 6.06
C ARG A 15 -16.29 19.25 5.29
N PHE A 16 -16.84 20.39 5.70
CA PHE A 16 -17.93 21.03 4.97
C PHE A 16 -17.39 21.96 3.87
N HIS A 17 -17.50 21.54 2.61
CA HIS A 17 -17.09 22.33 1.44
C HIS A 17 -18.01 22.08 0.22
N PRO A 18 -19.31 22.42 0.31
CA PRO A 18 -20.26 22.24 -0.79
C PRO A 18 -19.95 23.13 -2.00
N THR A 19 -20.31 22.62 -3.18
CA THR A 19 -20.26 23.31 -4.47
C THR A 19 -21.29 24.45 -4.59
N ASP A 20 -21.10 25.32 -5.58
CA ASP A 20 -22.08 26.36 -5.94
C ASP A 20 -23.48 25.78 -6.25
N GLU A 21 -23.57 24.52 -6.70
CA GLU A 21 -24.81 23.81 -7.05
C GLU A 21 -25.52 23.25 -5.81
N GLU A 22 -24.80 22.51 -4.94
CA GLU A 22 -25.36 21.96 -3.69
C GLU A 22 -25.87 23.05 -2.74
N LEU A 23 -25.15 24.18 -2.66
CA LEU A 23 -25.56 25.36 -1.87
C LEU A 23 -26.95 25.89 -2.28
N LEU A 24 -27.30 25.80 -3.57
CA LEU A 24 -28.59 26.23 -4.10
C LEU A 24 -29.63 25.11 -4.02
N TYR A 25 -29.33 23.96 -4.63
CA TYR A 25 -30.33 22.91 -4.87
C TYR A 25 -30.58 22.00 -3.66
N TYR A 26 -29.57 21.71 -2.84
CA TYR A 26 -29.75 20.91 -1.63
C TYR A 26 -29.99 21.79 -0.39
N TYR A 27 -29.20 22.85 -0.19
CA TYR A 27 -29.31 23.67 1.03
C TYR A 27 -30.37 24.77 0.94
N LEU A 28 -30.27 25.70 -0.03
CA LEU A 28 -31.19 26.85 -0.06
C LEU A 28 -32.61 26.47 -0.49
N ARG A 29 -32.79 25.61 -1.49
CA ARG A 29 -34.11 25.10 -1.91
C ARG A 29 -34.83 24.41 -0.75
N LYS A 30 -34.21 23.43 -0.09
CA LYS A 30 -34.81 22.77 1.09
C LYS A 30 -35.16 23.77 2.19
N LYS A 31 -34.29 24.75 2.47
CA LYS A 31 -34.54 25.77 3.49
C LYS A 31 -35.75 26.67 3.17
N VAL A 32 -35.98 26.98 1.89
CA VAL A 32 -37.15 27.76 1.42
C VAL A 32 -38.42 26.92 1.37
N SER A 33 -38.33 25.65 0.96
CA SER A 33 -39.43 24.68 0.94
C SER A 33 -39.82 24.12 2.32
N TYR A 34 -39.12 24.52 3.40
CA TYR A 34 -39.24 23.93 4.74
C TYR A 34 -39.01 22.40 4.80
N GLU A 35 -38.26 21.85 3.83
CA GLU A 35 -37.87 20.44 3.80
C GLU A 35 -36.78 20.12 4.85
N ALA A 36 -36.77 18.87 5.33
CA ALA A 36 -35.75 18.40 6.25
C ALA A 36 -34.35 18.35 5.58
N ILE A 37 -33.41 19.08 6.18
CA ILE A 37 -31.98 19.01 5.88
C ILE A 37 -31.34 18.00 6.83
N GLU A 38 -30.81 16.90 6.31
CA GLU A 38 -30.33 15.75 7.09
C GLU A 38 -29.11 16.08 7.98
N LEU A 39 -28.38 17.15 7.64
CA LEU A 39 -27.19 17.64 8.33
C LEU A 39 -27.28 19.17 8.47
N ASP A 40 -27.72 19.63 9.63
CA ASP A 40 -27.90 21.04 9.99
C ASP A 40 -26.54 21.72 10.32
N VAL A 41 -25.74 21.93 9.27
CA VAL A 41 -24.37 22.47 9.32
C VAL A 41 -24.34 23.99 9.09
N ILE A 42 -25.22 24.51 8.24
CA ILE A 42 -25.29 25.94 7.90
C ILE A 42 -26.18 26.65 8.94
N ARG A 43 -25.63 27.60 9.70
CA ARG A 43 -26.37 28.33 10.74
C ARG A 43 -27.14 29.52 10.15
N GLU A 44 -28.33 29.77 10.67
CA GLU A 44 -29.06 31.04 10.48
C GLU A 44 -28.37 32.18 11.24
N VAL A 45 -27.97 33.24 10.51
CA VAL A 45 -27.24 34.39 11.05
C VAL A 45 -27.68 35.68 10.35
N ASP A 46 -27.93 36.73 11.13
CA ASP A 46 -28.11 38.08 10.61
C ASP A 46 -26.76 38.75 10.34
N LEU A 47 -26.32 38.68 9.08
CA LEU A 47 -25.05 39.23 8.60
C LEU A 47 -25.02 40.77 8.51
N ASN A 48 -26.08 41.45 8.96
CA ASN A 48 -26.10 42.91 9.10
C ASN A 48 -25.71 43.35 10.52
N LYS A 49 -25.74 42.44 11.50
CA LYS A 49 -25.43 42.73 12.92
C LYS A 49 -24.07 42.20 13.40
N LEU A 50 -23.30 41.54 12.53
CA LEU A 50 -21.99 40.95 12.86
C LEU A 50 -20.91 41.41 11.88
N GLU A 51 -19.71 41.65 12.40
CA GLU A 51 -18.56 42.02 11.58
C GLU A 51 -17.91 40.76 10.97
N PRO A 52 -17.19 40.85 9.83
CA PRO A 52 -16.69 39.68 9.12
C PRO A 52 -15.77 38.76 9.92
N TRP A 53 -15.03 39.33 10.88
CA TRP A 53 -14.10 38.60 11.75
C TRP A 53 -14.80 37.83 12.88
N ASP A 54 -15.95 38.31 13.37
CA ASP A 54 -16.74 37.65 14.44
C ASP A 54 -17.51 36.41 13.90
N LEU A 55 -17.65 36.29 12.58
CA LEU A 55 -18.37 35.19 11.94
C LEU A 55 -17.73 33.82 12.20
N LYS A 56 -16.42 33.75 12.47
CA LYS A 56 -15.73 32.50 12.81
C LYS A 56 -16.37 31.81 14.01
N ASP A 57 -16.68 32.57 15.05
CA ASP A 57 -17.09 32.02 16.35
C ASP A 57 -18.61 31.81 16.44
N THR A 58 -19.36 32.16 15.39
CA THR A 58 -20.80 31.91 15.26
C THR A 58 -21.15 30.72 14.36
N CYS A 59 -20.22 30.22 13.53
CA CYS A 59 -20.45 29.06 12.68
C CYS A 59 -20.61 27.75 13.48
N ARG A 60 -21.27 26.73 12.92
CA ARG A 60 -21.33 25.38 13.53
C ARG A 60 -20.11 24.53 13.15
N ILE A 61 -19.66 24.66 11.90
CA ILE A 61 -18.44 24.02 11.37
C ILE A 61 -17.73 25.06 10.49
N GLY A 62 -16.45 25.29 10.74
CA GLY A 62 -15.57 26.07 9.87
C GLY A 62 -14.74 25.15 8.96
N SER A 63 -14.44 25.60 7.74
CA SER A 63 -13.56 24.85 6.83
C SER A 63 -12.09 24.99 7.27
N GLY A 64 -11.64 24.08 8.15
CA GLY A 64 -10.41 24.22 8.96
C GLY A 64 -9.06 24.45 8.25
N HIS A 65 -9.00 24.38 6.91
CA HIS A 65 -7.80 24.71 6.12
C HIS A 65 -7.97 25.88 5.14
N GLN A 66 -9.18 26.42 4.97
CA GLN A 66 -9.48 27.42 3.92
C GLN A 66 -10.02 28.76 4.44
N ASN A 67 -10.39 28.87 5.73
CA ASN A 67 -11.01 30.09 6.29
C ASN A 67 -12.26 30.52 5.50
N GLU A 68 -13.16 29.56 5.28
CA GLU A 68 -14.49 29.80 4.72
C GLU A 68 -15.59 29.33 5.68
N TRP A 69 -16.66 30.12 5.74
CA TRP A 69 -17.81 29.95 6.64
C TRP A 69 -19.12 30.11 5.87
N TYR A 70 -20.15 29.35 6.25
CA TYR A 70 -21.41 29.26 5.52
C TYR A 70 -22.60 29.59 6.43
N PHE A 71 -23.47 30.48 5.98
CA PHE A 71 -24.62 30.96 6.76
C PHE A 71 -25.89 31.06 5.91
N PHE A 72 -27.05 30.75 6.50
CA PHE A 72 -28.35 31.19 6.01
C PHE A 72 -28.58 32.61 6.52
N SER A 73 -29.03 33.53 5.67
CA SER A 73 -29.30 34.91 6.07
C SER A 73 -30.49 35.48 5.31
N HIS A 74 -31.17 36.47 5.88
CA HIS A 74 -32.30 37.12 5.23
C HIS A 74 -31.84 38.23 4.27
N LYS A 75 -32.60 38.46 3.20
CA LYS A 75 -32.36 39.42 2.10
C LYS A 75 -32.93 40.79 2.46
N ASP A 76 -32.32 41.42 3.45
CA ASP A 76 -32.75 42.71 3.98
C ASP A 76 -32.72 43.81 2.89
N LYS A 77 -33.89 44.34 2.51
CA LYS A 77 -34.02 45.34 1.44
C LYS A 77 -33.74 46.74 2.01
N LYS A 78 -32.80 47.51 1.43
CA LYS A 78 -32.46 48.86 1.95
C LYS A 78 -33.59 49.87 1.80
N TYR A 79 -34.50 49.64 0.87
CA TYR A 79 -35.72 50.43 0.66
C TYR A 79 -36.86 49.45 0.33
N PRO A 80 -38.11 49.67 0.75
CA PRO A 80 -39.22 48.72 0.53
C PRO A 80 -39.41 48.33 -0.95
N THR A 81 -39.19 49.28 -1.86
CA THR A 81 -39.30 49.14 -3.32
C THR A 81 -37.96 48.91 -4.03
N GLY A 82 -36.85 48.76 -3.28
CA GLY A 82 -35.49 48.73 -3.83
C GLY A 82 -34.88 47.33 -3.95
N THR A 83 -34.23 47.04 -5.08
CA THR A 83 -33.45 45.80 -5.31
C THR A 83 -32.10 45.78 -4.58
N ARG A 84 -31.69 46.91 -3.97
CA ARG A 84 -30.44 47.05 -3.22
C ARG A 84 -30.60 46.49 -1.81
N THR A 85 -29.90 45.40 -1.49
CA THR A 85 -29.82 44.89 -0.11
C THR A 85 -29.09 45.88 0.81
N ASN A 86 -29.49 45.91 2.08
CA ASN A 86 -28.73 46.54 3.14
C ASN A 86 -27.79 45.48 3.73
N ARG A 87 -26.49 45.75 3.68
CA ARG A 87 -25.42 44.90 4.23
C ARG A 87 -24.36 45.81 4.89
N ALA A 88 -24.82 46.70 5.75
CA ALA A 88 -23.99 47.60 6.53
C ALA A 88 -23.98 47.13 7.99
N THR A 89 -22.80 47.22 8.60
CA THR A 89 -22.46 46.74 9.94
C THR A 89 -22.04 47.93 10.81
N SER A 90 -21.52 47.72 12.02
CA SER A 90 -21.06 48.82 12.88
C SER A 90 -19.71 49.39 12.40
N ALA A 91 -18.80 48.53 11.95
CA ALA A 91 -17.44 48.90 11.54
C ALA A 91 -17.28 49.09 10.02
N GLY A 92 -18.25 48.68 9.20
CA GLY A 92 -18.15 48.78 7.74
C GLY A 92 -19.39 48.43 6.94
N PHE A 93 -19.21 48.11 5.66
CA PHE A 93 -20.28 47.71 4.74
C PHE A 93 -19.79 46.78 3.63
N TRP A 94 -20.65 45.85 3.22
CA TRP A 94 -20.42 45.01 2.05
C TRP A 94 -20.82 45.75 0.76
N LYS A 95 -19.96 45.68 -0.25
CA LYS A 95 -20.15 46.30 -1.57
C LYS A 95 -20.06 45.22 -2.65
N ALA A 96 -21.09 45.13 -3.49
CA ALA A 96 -21.09 44.21 -4.63
C ALA A 96 -19.97 44.55 -5.64
N THR A 97 -19.36 43.51 -6.20
CA THR A 97 -18.25 43.63 -7.17
C THR A 97 -18.41 42.64 -8.33
N GLY A 98 -18.40 43.14 -9.56
CA GLY A 98 -18.64 42.33 -10.76
C GLY A 98 -20.11 42.21 -11.16
N ARG A 99 -20.42 41.26 -12.05
CA ARG A 99 -21.78 40.86 -12.43
C ARG A 99 -22.17 39.58 -11.67
N ASP A 100 -23.45 39.41 -11.35
CA ASP A 100 -23.96 38.16 -10.76
C ASP A 100 -23.71 36.99 -11.73
N LYS A 101 -23.19 35.88 -11.21
CA LYS A 101 -22.89 34.66 -11.99
C LYS A 101 -24.07 33.69 -11.88
N GLY A 102 -24.66 33.30 -13.02
CA GLY A 102 -25.66 32.23 -13.06
C GLY A 102 -25.04 30.86 -12.73
N ILE A 103 -25.71 30.08 -11.89
CA ILE A 103 -25.36 28.70 -11.55
C ILE A 103 -26.35 27.77 -12.25
N HIS A 104 -25.83 26.70 -12.85
CA HIS A 104 -26.58 25.75 -13.66
C HIS A 104 -26.25 24.33 -13.21
N MET A 105 -27.22 23.43 -13.29
CA MET A 105 -27.03 22.00 -13.06
C MET A 105 -26.33 21.33 -14.24
N ALA A 106 -25.90 20.08 -14.06
CA ALA A 106 -25.32 19.26 -15.14
C ALA A 106 -26.19 19.13 -16.41
N ASN A 107 -27.52 19.25 -16.28
CA ASN A 107 -28.47 19.26 -17.41
C ASN A 107 -28.66 20.66 -18.07
N SER A 108 -27.84 21.64 -17.70
CA SER A 108 -27.91 23.05 -18.11
C SER A 108 -29.14 23.85 -17.63
N LYS A 109 -30.04 23.30 -16.80
CA LYS A 109 -31.07 24.09 -16.10
C LYS A 109 -30.38 25.12 -15.19
N ARG A 110 -30.70 26.40 -15.34
CA ARG A 110 -30.29 27.44 -14.38
C ARG A 110 -31.11 27.30 -13.10
N ILE A 111 -30.44 27.37 -11.95
CA ILE A 111 -31.05 27.16 -10.62
C ILE A 111 -30.88 28.35 -9.67
N GLY A 112 -30.10 29.36 -10.06
CA GLY A 112 -29.89 30.53 -9.24
C GLY A 112 -28.71 31.39 -9.66
N MET A 113 -28.37 32.35 -8.80
CA MET A 113 -27.38 33.39 -9.05
C MET A 113 -26.48 33.60 -7.83
N ARG A 114 -25.17 33.73 -8.10
CA ARG A 114 -24.12 34.04 -7.11
C ARG A 114 -23.61 35.47 -7.30
N LYS A 115 -23.82 36.33 -6.31
CA LYS A 115 -23.24 37.69 -6.25
C LYS A 115 -22.00 37.70 -5.39
N THR A 116 -20.93 38.34 -5.89
CA THR A 116 -19.72 38.59 -5.09
C THR A 116 -19.81 39.95 -4.43
N LEU A 117 -19.55 40.01 -3.12
CA LEU A 117 -19.40 41.23 -2.35
C LEU A 117 -18.04 41.27 -1.65
N VAL A 118 -17.50 42.46 -1.45
CA VAL A 118 -16.27 42.73 -0.68
C VAL A 118 -16.60 43.66 0.48
N PHE A 119 -16.04 43.41 1.65
CA PHE A 119 -16.25 44.28 2.81
C PHE A 119 -15.32 45.50 2.80
N TYR A 120 -15.87 46.64 3.18
CA TYR A 120 -15.18 47.92 3.32
C TYR A 120 -15.32 48.44 4.75
N THR A 121 -14.23 48.74 5.44
CA THR A 121 -14.24 49.34 6.79
C THR A 121 -14.46 50.84 6.72
N GLY A 122 -15.16 51.41 7.71
CA GLY A 122 -15.55 52.81 7.75
C GLY A 122 -16.87 53.13 7.02
N ARG A 123 -17.30 54.39 7.09
CA ARG A 123 -18.63 54.80 6.61
C ARG A 123 -18.70 54.86 5.08
N ALA A 124 -19.78 54.31 4.52
CA ALA A 124 -20.07 54.42 3.09
C ALA A 124 -20.29 55.89 2.67
N PRO A 125 -19.82 56.32 1.47
CA PRO A 125 -19.15 55.50 0.44
C PRO A 125 -17.61 55.39 0.61
N HIS A 126 -17.00 56.13 1.53
CA HIS A 126 -15.54 56.37 1.62
C HIS A 126 -14.76 55.33 2.45
N GLY A 127 -15.27 54.10 2.58
CA GLY A 127 -14.59 53.06 3.34
C GLY A 127 -13.30 52.55 2.68
N GLN A 128 -12.42 51.94 3.46
CA GLN A 128 -11.22 51.25 2.97
C GLN A 128 -11.57 49.80 2.59
N LYS A 129 -11.08 49.32 1.44
CA LYS A 129 -11.34 47.95 0.97
C LYS A 129 -10.56 46.93 1.81
N THR A 130 -11.21 45.84 2.21
CA THR A 130 -10.55 44.70 2.89
C THR A 130 -10.45 43.47 1.99
N ASP A 131 -9.73 42.44 2.45
CA ASP A 131 -9.64 41.12 1.80
C ASP A 131 -10.83 40.18 2.10
N TRP A 132 -11.83 40.63 2.87
CA TRP A 132 -13.02 39.84 3.16
C TRP A 132 -13.99 39.82 1.98
N ILE A 133 -14.36 38.62 1.54
CA ILE A 133 -15.23 38.35 0.40
C ILE A 133 -16.44 37.52 0.87
N MET A 134 -17.61 37.83 0.32
CA MET A 134 -18.84 37.08 0.48
C MET A 134 -19.38 36.69 -0.90
N HIS A 135 -19.67 35.40 -1.10
CA HIS A 135 -20.56 34.95 -2.17
C HIS A 135 -21.98 34.80 -1.60
N GLU A 136 -22.90 35.66 -2.03
CA GLU A 136 -24.33 35.58 -1.72
C GLU A 136 -25.05 34.80 -2.84
N TYR A 137 -25.61 33.64 -2.51
CA TYR A 137 -26.33 32.73 -3.41
C TYR A 137 -27.83 32.90 -3.23
N ARG A 138 -28.56 32.99 -4.34
CA ARG A 138 -30.03 33.07 -4.36
C ARG A 138 -30.58 32.10 -5.40
N LEU A 139 -31.73 31.51 -5.11
CA LEU A 139 -32.53 30.78 -6.09
C LEU A 139 -32.96 31.72 -7.24
N GLU A 140 -33.43 31.11 -8.32
CA GLU A 140 -34.07 31.83 -9.42
C GLU A 140 -35.55 32.07 -9.12
N ASP A 141 -36.05 33.29 -9.35
CA ASP A 141 -37.39 33.74 -8.95
C ASP A 141 -38.55 33.08 -9.76
N GLN A 142 -38.31 31.94 -10.44
CA GLN A 142 -39.24 31.25 -11.35
C GLN A 142 -39.08 29.71 -11.39
N ASP A 143 -38.75 29.04 -10.28
CA ASP A 143 -38.80 27.55 -10.22
C ASP A 143 -40.21 27.09 -9.78
N PRO A 144 -41.09 26.58 -10.69
CA PRO A 144 -42.51 26.34 -10.40
C PRO A 144 -42.78 25.17 -9.44
N GLU A 145 -41.72 24.45 -9.04
CA GLU A 145 -41.77 23.38 -8.03
C GLU A 145 -41.79 23.92 -6.59
N ILE A 146 -41.52 25.22 -6.36
CA ILE A 146 -41.35 25.80 -5.02
C ILE A 146 -42.58 26.64 -4.64
N GLN A 147 -43.40 26.14 -3.72
CA GLN A 147 -44.45 26.94 -3.06
C GLN A 147 -43.83 27.85 -1.99
N THR A 148 -43.32 29.01 -2.41
CA THR A 148 -42.73 30.00 -1.51
C THR A 148 -43.78 30.60 -0.57
N GLN A 149 -43.47 30.67 0.74
CA GLN A 149 -44.26 31.45 1.69
C GLN A 149 -43.50 32.64 2.33
N GLU A 150 -42.17 32.72 2.19
CA GLU A 150 -41.35 33.87 2.63
C GLU A 150 -40.21 34.22 1.66
N ASP A 151 -40.39 35.28 0.87
CA ASP A 151 -39.43 35.77 -0.14
C ASP A 151 -38.21 36.50 0.48
N GLY A 152 -37.28 35.75 1.09
CA GLY A 152 -36.12 36.40 1.69
C GLY A 152 -34.86 35.59 1.98
N TRP A 153 -34.85 34.26 1.94
CA TRP A 153 -33.64 33.51 2.32
C TRP A 153 -32.54 33.51 1.23
N VAL A 154 -31.29 33.66 1.67
CA VAL A 154 -30.07 33.49 0.87
C VAL A 154 -29.03 32.68 1.64
N VAL A 155 -28.14 31.99 0.93
CA VAL A 155 -26.94 31.39 1.54
C VAL A 155 -25.74 32.29 1.28
N CYS A 156 -24.90 32.50 2.28
CA CYS A 156 -23.69 33.30 2.20
C CYS A 156 -22.45 32.46 2.55
N ARG A 157 -21.53 32.31 1.60
CA ARG A 157 -20.17 31.77 1.82
C ARG A 157 -19.23 32.97 2.04
N VAL A 158 -18.73 33.14 3.25
CA VAL A 158 -17.82 34.23 3.63
C VAL A 158 -16.41 33.69 3.83
N PHE A 159 -15.41 34.38 3.31
CA PHE A 159 -14.00 33.97 3.39
C PHE A 159 -13.06 35.17 3.29
N LYS A 160 -11.78 34.98 3.64
CA LYS A 160 -10.74 36.02 3.52
C LYS A 160 -9.74 35.64 2.42
N LYS A 161 -9.53 36.53 1.45
CA LYS A 161 -8.57 36.30 0.35
C LYS A 161 -7.15 36.23 0.90
N LYS A 162 -6.38 35.21 0.50
CA LYS A 162 -4.92 35.18 0.72
C LYS A 162 -4.23 36.20 -0.20
N SER A 163 -3.35 37.01 0.38
CA SER A 163 -2.65 38.07 -0.34
C SER A 163 -1.47 37.50 -1.14
N GLN A 164 -1.67 37.20 -2.42
CA GLN A 164 -0.56 37.06 -3.37
C GLN A 164 0.14 38.42 -3.50
N LYS A 165 1.32 38.57 -2.91
CA LYS A 165 2.29 39.58 -3.35
C LYS A 165 3.03 39.02 -4.55
N ALA A 166 2.98 39.73 -5.67
CA ALA A 166 3.95 39.53 -6.73
C ALA A 166 5.24 40.25 -6.36
N GLU A 167 6.38 39.63 -6.62
CA GLU A 167 7.64 40.34 -6.74
C GLU A 167 7.62 41.14 -8.05
N GLY A 168 8.18 42.34 -8.03
CA GLY A 168 7.88 43.37 -9.02
C GLY A 168 8.93 43.52 -10.11
N PHE A 169 8.49 43.90 -11.31
CA PHE A 169 9.31 44.66 -12.24
C PHE A 169 8.87 46.12 -12.21
N GLU A 170 9.74 46.99 -11.69
CA GLU A 170 9.56 48.44 -11.85
C GLU A 170 9.94 48.87 -13.26
N TYR A 171 9.17 49.79 -13.83
CA TYR A 171 9.61 50.65 -14.92
C TYR A 171 9.24 52.10 -14.59
N HIS A 172 10.25 52.95 -14.41
CA HIS A 172 10.05 54.36 -14.11
C HIS A 172 9.52 55.14 -15.33
N ALA A 173 8.50 55.97 -15.11
CA ALA A 173 8.27 57.18 -15.90
C ALA A 173 7.56 58.24 -15.04
N HIS A 174 8.07 59.48 -15.06
CA HIS A 174 7.64 60.55 -14.17
C HIS A 174 6.22 61.09 -14.44
N THR A 175 5.53 61.51 -13.37
CA THR A 175 4.50 62.54 -13.46
C THR A 175 5.09 63.90 -13.83
N LYS A 176 4.43 64.62 -14.75
CA LYS A 176 4.52 66.08 -14.89
C LYS A 176 3.12 66.68 -14.96
N VAL A 177 3.00 67.93 -14.51
CA VAL A 177 1.73 68.63 -14.32
C VAL A 177 1.60 69.80 -15.30
N GLY A 178 0.39 69.97 -15.85
CA GLY A 178 -0.11 71.23 -16.41
C GLY A 178 0.16 71.48 -17.89
N GLY A 179 -0.58 72.44 -18.46
CA GLY A 179 -0.26 73.04 -19.77
C GLY A 179 -1.33 72.86 -20.85
N SER A 180 -2.23 73.82 -20.92
CA SER A 180 -3.21 74.12 -21.97
C SER A 180 -2.72 74.16 -23.44
N SER A 181 -3.71 74.08 -24.33
CA SER A 181 -3.89 74.82 -25.62
C SER A 181 -3.41 74.28 -26.98
N SER A 182 -4.33 74.45 -27.95
CA SER A 182 -4.16 74.63 -29.41
C SER A 182 -3.35 73.61 -30.22
N GLY A 183 -4.08 72.76 -30.97
CA GLY A 183 -3.53 71.85 -31.96
C GLY A 183 -3.26 72.46 -33.35
N SER A 184 -3.14 71.60 -34.37
CA SER A 184 -3.06 71.98 -35.78
C SER A 184 -3.43 70.81 -36.70
N ALA A 185 -3.76 71.14 -37.96
CA ALA A 185 -3.78 70.32 -39.18
C ALA A 185 -4.49 68.94 -39.17
N ALA A 186 -5.44 68.79 -40.10
CA ALA A 186 -5.85 67.51 -40.66
C ALA A 186 -5.21 67.31 -42.05
N LEU A 187 -5.13 66.07 -42.54
CA LEU A 187 -5.56 65.69 -43.90
C LEU A 187 -5.48 64.17 -44.15
N MET A 188 -6.08 63.72 -45.26
CA MET A 188 -6.19 62.32 -45.68
C MET A 188 -5.00 61.84 -46.53
N GLY A 189 -4.83 60.51 -46.61
CA GLY A 189 -4.04 59.80 -47.63
C GLY A 189 -4.37 58.31 -47.60
N ALA A 190 -4.60 57.68 -48.76
CA ALA A 190 -5.08 56.31 -48.90
C ALA A 190 -4.39 55.57 -50.08
N GLU A 191 -4.94 54.41 -50.48
CA GLU A 191 -4.58 53.56 -51.64
C GLU A 191 -3.40 52.58 -51.38
N ILE A 192 -3.55 51.24 -51.47
CA ILE A 192 -3.87 50.29 -52.58
C ILE A 192 -2.64 49.99 -53.48
N GLY A 193 -2.26 48.74 -53.82
CA GLY A 193 -2.72 47.40 -53.37
C GLY A 193 -2.29 46.24 -54.33
N GLU A 194 -2.54 44.98 -53.92
CA GLU A 194 -2.58 43.72 -54.76
C GLU A 194 -1.27 43.19 -55.43
N PRO A 195 -1.21 41.99 -56.10
CA PRO A 195 -2.23 40.93 -56.32
C PRO A 195 -1.85 39.42 -56.06
N LYS A 196 -2.84 38.69 -55.51
CA LYS A 196 -3.43 37.36 -55.88
C LYS A 196 -2.66 36.17 -56.53
N SER A 197 -2.94 34.96 -56.00
CA SER A 197 -3.35 33.72 -56.74
C SER A 197 -3.54 32.50 -55.78
N HIS A 198 -4.19 31.36 -56.10
CA HIS A 198 -5.51 31.13 -56.76
C HIS A 198 -6.04 29.67 -56.57
N ASN A 199 -7.31 29.52 -56.14
CA ASN A 199 -8.36 28.51 -56.49
C ASN A 199 -8.10 26.97 -56.35
N HIS A 200 -9.07 26.06 -56.11
CA HIS A 200 -10.56 26.01 -56.05
C HIS A 200 -11.00 24.80 -55.15
N THR A 201 -12.24 24.28 -54.91
CA THR A 201 -13.68 24.46 -55.31
C THR A 201 -14.55 23.92 -54.13
N GLN A 202 -15.74 24.43 -53.76
CA GLN A 202 -17.14 24.12 -54.19
C GLN A 202 -17.66 22.65 -54.07
N GLN A 203 -18.94 22.30 -53.77
CA GLN A 203 -20.10 22.87 -52.99
C GLN A 203 -21.33 21.84 -53.08
N PRO A 204 -22.64 22.13 -52.79
CA PRO A 204 -23.34 21.99 -51.48
C PRO A 204 -24.72 21.24 -51.51
N TYR A 205 -25.65 21.55 -50.56
CA TYR A 205 -27.08 21.12 -50.38
C TYR A 205 -27.33 19.77 -49.66
N ASN A 206 -28.49 19.49 -49.02
CA ASN A 206 -29.84 20.09 -49.12
C ASN A 206 -30.68 20.03 -47.80
N GLU A 207 -31.92 20.56 -47.79
CA GLU A 207 -32.86 20.62 -46.64
C GLU A 207 -34.29 20.08 -46.98
N TYR A 208 -35.20 20.03 -45.98
CA TYR A 208 -36.67 19.70 -46.00
C TYR A 208 -37.17 18.23 -46.05
N GLY A 209 -38.14 17.91 -45.17
CA GLY A 209 -39.45 17.39 -45.67
C GLY A 209 -40.18 16.18 -45.01
N LEU A 210 -40.97 16.43 -43.94
CA LEU A 210 -42.29 15.84 -43.60
C LEU A 210 -42.51 14.38 -43.08
N ASP A 211 -43.40 14.33 -42.07
CA ASP A 211 -44.45 13.36 -41.69
C ASP A 211 -44.19 11.88 -41.35
N GLY A 212 -44.68 11.48 -40.16
CA GLY A 212 -44.74 10.09 -39.67
C GLY A 212 -45.18 9.97 -38.20
N CYS A 213 -46.50 9.97 -37.94
CA CYS A 213 -47.07 9.97 -36.58
C CYS A 213 -47.48 8.55 -36.10
N MET A 214 -47.10 8.15 -34.87
CA MET A 214 -48.06 7.76 -33.81
C MET A 214 -47.44 7.30 -32.46
N GLN A 215 -48.06 7.79 -31.38
CA GLN A 215 -48.32 7.12 -30.08
C GLN A 215 -47.17 6.49 -29.26
N LEU A 216 -46.83 7.17 -28.17
CA LEU A 216 -46.55 6.53 -26.87
C LEU A 216 -47.61 7.02 -25.85
N PRO A 217 -48.30 6.13 -25.11
CA PRO A 217 -49.31 6.53 -24.13
C PRO A 217 -48.71 7.09 -22.82
N GLN A 218 -49.57 7.72 -22.03
CA GLN A 218 -49.22 8.67 -20.97
C GLN A 218 -49.58 8.17 -19.55
N LEU A 219 -48.79 8.59 -18.56
CA LEU A 219 -49.14 8.69 -17.11
C LEU A 219 -49.37 7.31 -16.40
N PHE A 220 -49.42 7.18 -15.06
CA PHE A 220 -49.49 8.13 -13.94
C PHE A 220 -48.51 7.80 -12.78
N SER A 221 -48.41 8.71 -11.81
CA SER A 221 -47.58 8.66 -10.60
C SER A 221 -47.97 7.55 -9.59
N PRO A 222 -47.06 7.14 -8.69
CA PRO A 222 -47.40 6.34 -7.51
C PRO A 222 -47.81 7.23 -6.33
N ASP A 223 -48.90 6.91 -5.63
CA ASP A 223 -49.12 7.43 -4.27
C ASP A 223 -50.00 6.51 -3.39
N SER A 224 -49.68 6.49 -2.09
CA SER A 224 -50.39 5.92 -0.93
C SER A 224 -51.33 4.69 -1.08
N ALA A 225 -50.94 3.54 -0.51
CA ALA A 225 -51.86 2.61 0.16
C ALA A 225 -51.13 1.76 1.23
N VAL A 226 -51.74 1.59 2.41
CA VAL A 226 -51.23 0.75 3.52
C VAL A 226 -52.07 -0.52 3.63
N ALA A 227 -51.43 -1.69 3.74
CA ALA A 227 -52.08 -2.96 4.06
C ALA A 227 -51.15 -3.91 4.85
N THR A 228 -51.75 -4.79 5.64
CA THR A 228 -51.09 -5.70 6.61
C THR A 228 -50.66 -7.04 5.99
N PRO A 229 -49.76 -7.81 6.65
CA PRO A 229 -49.22 -9.04 6.09
C PRO A 229 -50.23 -10.20 6.11
N VAL A 230 -50.20 -11.02 5.07
CA VAL A 230 -50.93 -12.30 4.98
C VAL A 230 -49.93 -13.45 5.12
N SER A 231 -50.23 -14.37 6.03
CA SER A 231 -49.50 -15.63 6.20
C SER A 231 -49.92 -16.63 5.13
N ILE A 232 -48.97 -17.43 4.63
CA ILE A 232 -49.24 -18.58 3.75
C ILE A 232 -48.67 -19.83 4.43
N GLU A 233 -49.51 -20.85 4.56
CA GLU A 233 -49.24 -22.05 5.34
C GLU A 233 -48.47 -23.13 4.55
N CYS A 234 -47.91 -24.09 5.28
CA CYS A 234 -47.20 -25.24 4.73
C CYS A 234 -48.16 -26.44 4.51
N PRO A 235 -48.20 -27.05 3.31
CA PRO A 235 -48.82 -28.35 3.12
C PRO A 235 -47.86 -29.47 3.55
N GLN A 236 -48.24 -30.24 4.59
CA GLN A 236 -47.55 -31.47 4.96
C GLN A 236 -48.23 -32.72 4.36
N ASN A 237 -47.43 -33.80 4.26
CA ASN A 237 -47.80 -35.22 4.25
C ASN A 237 -48.31 -35.88 2.95
N MET A 238 -47.63 -37.00 2.64
CA MET A 238 -48.07 -38.30 2.07
C MET A 238 -47.19 -38.73 0.87
N TRP A 239 -46.66 -39.97 0.77
CA TRP A 239 -46.87 -41.22 1.53
C TRP A 239 -45.55 -41.91 1.97
N ARG A 240 -45.67 -42.96 2.80
CA ARG A 240 -44.58 -43.82 3.32
C ARG A 240 -44.22 -44.99 2.39
N LEU A 241 -43.03 -45.56 2.56
CA LEU A 241 -42.65 -47.01 2.60
C LEU A 241 -41.09 -47.10 2.49
N ASN A 242 -40.36 -48.01 3.14
CA ASN A 242 -40.64 -48.88 4.29
C ASN A 242 -39.33 -49.17 5.04
N CYS A 243 -39.38 -49.58 6.32
CA CYS A 243 -38.16 -49.95 7.08
C CYS A 243 -38.04 -51.47 7.27
N GLY A 244 -36.83 -51.99 7.03
CA GLY A 244 -36.39 -53.35 7.35
C GLY A 244 -34.85 -53.36 7.34
N GLY A 245 -34.20 -54.00 8.30
CA GLY A 245 -32.75 -53.90 8.50
C GLY A 245 -32.07 -55.24 8.74
N VAL A 246 -31.02 -55.21 9.57
CA VAL A 246 -30.22 -56.32 10.11
C VAL A 246 -28.88 -56.60 9.37
N GLN A 247 -27.81 -56.46 10.19
CA GLN A 247 -26.46 -57.04 10.13
C GLN A 247 -25.39 -56.55 9.15
N GLN A 248 -24.16 -56.66 9.66
CA GLN A 248 -22.88 -56.45 8.99
C GLN A 248 -22.47 -57.75 8.29
N GLU A 249 -21.84 -57.65 7.12
CA GLU A 249 -20.80 -58.60 6.74
C GLU A 249 -19.71 -57.90 5.91
N ARG A 250 -18.49 -58.45 5.95
CA ARG A 250 -17.35 -57.95 5.14
C ARG A 250 -17.41 -58.59 3.77
N LEU A 251 -17.02 -57.87 2.71
CA LEU A 251 -16.44 -58.50 1.51
C LEU A 251 -15.57 -57.53 0.69
N ASN A 252 -14.78 -58.09 -0.23
CA ASN A 252 -13.69 -57.43 -0.93
C ASN A 252 -14.18 -56.51 -2.06
N THR A 253 -13.36 -55.49 -2.39
CA THR A 253 -13.51 -54.70 -3.62
C THR A 253 -12.80 -55.38 -4.80
N ASP A 254 -13.58 -55.87 -5.76
CA ASP A 254 -13.08 -56.48 -7.01
C ASP A 254 -13.15 -55.49 -8.19
N TRP A 255 -12.15 -55.49 -9.06
CA TRP A 255 -11.86 -54.42 -10.03
C TRP A 255 -12.42 -54.67 -11.45
N SER A 256 -13.54 -55.40 -11.55
CA SER A 256 -14.03 -55.97 -12.82
C SER A 256 -14.95 -55.08 -13.69
N PHE A 257 -15.00 -53.76 -13.44
CA PHE A 257 -15.90 -52.84 -14.18
C PHE A 257 -15.21 -52.05 -15.30
N LEU A 258 -13.96 -51.60 -15.08
CA LEU A 258 -13.19 -50.79 -16.03
C LEU A 258 -12.74 -51.56 -17.29
N SER A 259 -12.78 -52.89 -17.28
CA SER A 259 -12.35 -53.75 -18.38
C SER A 259 -13.39 -53.94 -19.49
N ARG A 260 -14.62 -53.40 -19.36
CA ARG A 260 -15.72 -53.62 -20.33
C ARG A 260 -15.95 -52.49 -21.34
N LEU A 261 -15.25 -51.35 -21.22
CA LEU A 261 -15.54 -50.14 -22.02
C LEU A 261 -14.63 -49.92 -23.24
N LEU A 262 -13.72 -50.86 -23.56
CA LEU A 262 -12.67 -50.68 -24.57
C LEU A 262 -12.55 -51.87 -25.55
N ALA A 263 -13.67 -52.53 -25.89
CA ALA A 263 -13.65 -53.79 -26.66
C ALA A 263 -14.81 -53.96 -27.69
N SER A 264 -15.15 -52.91 -28.44
CA SER A 264 -15.98 -52.98 -29.67
C SER A 264 -16.01 -51.62 -30.40
N ASP A 265 -16.04 -51.51 -31.73
CA ASP A 265 -15.60 -52.42 -32.80
C ASP A 265 -15.35 -51.59 -34.08
N HIS A 266 -14.80 -52.18 -35.16
CA HIS A 266 -14.26 -51.47 -36.33
C HIS A 266 -14.99 -51.86 -37.64
N GLN A 267 -15.86 -50.99 -38.16
CA GLN A 267 -16.43 -50.92 -39.55
C GLN A 267 -17.58 -49.87 -39.57
N SER A 268 -17.98 -49.19 -40.66
CA SER A 268 -17.66 -49.29 -42.09
C SER A 268 -17.62 -47.93 -42.84
N ARG A 269 -17.34 -47.98 -44.16
CA ARG A 269 -17.24 -46.89 -45.19
C ARG A 269 -18.48 -45.95 -45.25
N THR A 270 -18.49 -44.75 -45.86
CA THR A 270 -18.01 -44.36 -47.22
C THR A 270 -17.82 -42.85 -47.53
N LYS A 271 -16.95 -42.55 -48.52
CA LYS A 271 -17.02 -41.50 -49.60
C LYS A 271 -16.63 -40.01 -49.35
N SER A 272 -15.56 -39.60 -50.07
CA SER A 272 -15.35 -38.37 -50.90
C SER A 272 -15.40 -36.95 -50.26
N ALA A 273 -14.57 -35.95 -50.64
CA ALA A 273 -13.63 -35.82 -51.77
C ALA A 273 -12.39 -34.93 -51.45
N LEU A 274 -11.45 -34.87 -52.40
CA LEU A 274 -10.25 -33.99 -52.52
C LEU A 274 -10.61 -32.68 -53.30
N PRO A 275 -9.78 -31.59 -53.37
CA PRO A 275 -8.34 -31.63 -53.67
C PRO A 275 -7.35 -30.61 -53.03
N ASP A 276 -6.09 -31.03 -53.09
CA ASP A 276 -4.77 -30.36 -53.16
C ASP A 276 -4.65 -28.82 -53.33
N GLN A 277 -3.56 -28.24 -52.77
CA GLN A 277 -2.38 -27.81 -53.58
C GLN A 277 -1.11 -27.45 -52.75
N LEU A 278 0.06 -27.80 -53.32
CA LEU A 278 1.34 -27.05 -53.49
C LEU A 278 1.76 -25.95 -52.48
N SER A 279 3.04 -25.71 -52.14
CA SER A 279 4.33 -26.39 -52.45
C SER A 279 5.47 -25.85 -51.54
N VAL A 280 6.70 -26.39 -51.63
CA VAL A 280 7.87 -26.01 -50.81
C VAL A 280 8.91 -25.25 -51.63
N GLY A 281 9.59 -24.25 -51.02
CA GLY A 281 10.77 -23.57 -51.58
C GLY A 281 11.94 -23.51 -50.59
N HIS A 282 13.16 -23.73 -51.08
CA HIS A 282 14.44 -23.62 -50.35
C HIS A 282 15.47 -22.93 -51.26
N PRO A 283 16.45 -22.19 -50.71
CA PRO A 283 17.85 -22.64 -50.88
C PRO A 283 18.82 -22.28 -49.72
N ASN A 284 19.93 -23.05 -49.65
CA ASN A 284 21.36 -22.71 -49.38
C ASN A 284 21.78 -21.67 -48.29
N SER A 285 22.96 -21.74 -47.62
CA SER A 285 23.90 -22.85 -47.30
C SER A 285 25.05 -22.37 -46.37
N THR A 286 25.41 -23.17 -45.36
CA THR A 286 26.75 -23.30 -44.68
C THR A 286 27.49 -22.08 -44.07
N MET A 287 27.64 -22.05 -42.73
CA MET A 287 28.94 -21.97 -42.00
C MET A 287 28.77 -22.21 -40.46
N PHE A 288 29.89 -22.45 -39.75
CA PHE A 288 30.02 -22.74 -38.30
C PHE A 288 31.17 -21.86 -37.71
N PRO A 289 31.32 -21.60 -36.38
CA PRO A 289 31.03 -22.50 -35.26
C PRO A 289 30.33 -21.91 -34.00
N PHE A 290 30.17 -22.77 -32.98
CA PHE A 290 29.61 -22.59 -31.62
C PHE A 290 30.49 -21.71 -30.68
N PRO A 291 30.06 -21.29 -29.44
CA PRO A 291 29.00 -21.89 -28.59
C PRO A 291 28.02 -20.96 -27.82
N PHE A 292 26.81 -21.48 -27.54
CA PHE A 292 25.91 -21.05 -26.45
C PHE A 292 25.00 -22.23 -25.99
N PRO A 293 24.72 -22.44 -24.69
CA PRO A 293 23.86 -23.54 -24.22
C PRO A 293 22.55 -23.08 -23.52
N PHE A 294 21.42 -23.12 -24.24
CA PHE A 294 20.03 -23.03 -23.73
C PHE A 294 19.05 -23.47 -24.85
N PRO A 295 17.78 -23.84 -24.58
CA PRO A 295 17.17 -24.33 -23.33
C PRO A 295 16.45 -25.70 -23.53
N PHE A 296 15.74 -26.19 -22.50
CA PHE A 296 14.87 -27.38 -22.61
C PHE A 296 13.61 -27.09 -23.45
N PRO A 297 13.17 -28.02 -24.32
CA PRO A 297 11.90 -27.92 -25.05
C PRO A 297 10.71 -28.59 -24.32
N TYR A 298 9.52 -28.30 -24.87
CA TYR A 298 8.17 -28.78 -24.52
C TYR A 298 8.00 -30.31 -24.48
N PRO A 299 6.89 -30.86 -23.92
CA PRO A 299 6.85 -32.23 -23.42
C PRO A 299 7.04 -33.30 -24.51
N TYR A 300 7.75 -34.36 -24.14
CA TYR A 300 8.09 -35.48 -25.01
C TYR A 300 6.84 -36.16 -25.59
N HIS A 301 6.69 -36.09 -26.91
CA HIS A 301 5.96 -37.12 -27.64
C HIS A 301 6.67 -38.47 -27.39
N LEU A 302 6.00 -39.37 -26.66
CA LEU A 302 6.38 -40.77 -26.65
C LEU A 302 6.28 -41.30 -28.09
N PRO A 303 7.32 -41.98 -28.63
CA PRO A 303 7.27 -42.53 -29.97
C PRO A 303 6.14 -43.56 -30.08
N SER A 304 5.47 -43.60 -31.22
CA SER A 304 4.36 -44.52 -31.43
C SER A 304 4.86 -45.97 -31.37
N ALA A 305 4.00 -46.89 -30.93
CA ALA A 305 4.36 -48.32 -30.91
C ALA A 305 4.77 -48.84 -32.30
N ALA A 306 4.30 -48.23 -33.39
CA ALA A 306 4.64 -48.59 -34.77
C ALA A 306 6.11 -48.34 -35.12
N ASP A 307 6.80 -47.41 -34.46
CA ASP A 307 8.19 -47.06 -34.79
C ASP A 307 9.20 -48.10 -34.27
N LEU A 308 8.87 -48.82 -33.19
CA LEU A 308 9.66 -49.96 -32.69
C LEU A 308 9.58 -51.20 -33.58
N PHE A 309 8.58 -51.31 -34.47
CA PHE A 309 8.41 -52.48 -35.35
C PHE A 309 9.22 -52.40 -36.67
N LYS A 310 9.98 -51.33 -36.91
CA LYS A 310 10.75 -51.11 -38.16
C LYS A 310 12.07 -51.90 -38.26
N PHE A 311 12.30 -52.90 -37.41
CA PHE A 311 13.45 -53.82 -37.55
C PHE A 311 13.19 -54.88 -38.62
N SER A 312 13.79 -54.69 -39.80
CA SER A 312 13.77 -55.66 -40.88
C SER A 312 14.57 -56.94 -40.53
N LYS A 313 14.07 -58.09 -40.99
CA LYS A 313 14.63 -59.41 -40.66
C LYS A 313 15.92 -59.65 -41.47
N PRO A 314 17.07 -59.92 -40.83
CA PRO A 314 18.29 -60.29 -41.56
C PRO A 314 18.06 -61.53 -42.42
N LYS A 315 18.39 -61.46 -43.72
CA LYS A 315 18.38 -62.62 -44.61
C LYS A 315 19.58 -63.50 -44.29
N GLY A 316 19.36 -64.76 -43.90
CA GLY A 316 20.41 -65.78 -43.88
C GLY A 316 20.95 -66.27 -42.52
N THR A 317 20.12 -66.39 -41.48
CA THR A 317 20.45 -67.26 -40.32
C THR A 317 19.25 -68.07 -39.84
N GLY A 318 19.39 -69.40 -39.77
CA GLY A 318 18.31 -70.36 -39.53
C GLY A 318 17.91 -70.55 -38.06
N ASN A 319 17.53 -69.49 -37.33
CA ASN A 319 16.95 -69.65 -35.99
C ASN A 319 15.91 -68.57 -35.67
N SER A 320 14.63 -68.87 -35.94
CA SER A 320 13.50 -67.94 -35.75
C SER A 320 13.06 -67.79 -34.29
N LYS A 321 13.23 -68.82 -33.46
CA LYS A 321 12.84 -68.78 -32.03
C LYS A 321 13.62 -67.71 -31.27
N ARG A 322 14.95 -67.69 -31.39
CA ARG A 322 15.81 -66.71 -30.71
C ARG A 322 15.46 -65.25 -31.05
N TRP A 323 15.01 -64.99 -32.29
CA TRP A 323 14.52 -63.66 -32.73
C TRP A 323 13.07 -63.34 -32.33
N ALA A 324 12.29 -64.33 -31.87
CA ALA A 324 11.00 -64.10 -31.22
C ALA A 324 11.20 -63.82 -29.73
N GLU A 325 11.99 -64.67 -29.05
CA GLU A 325 12.39 -64.55 -27.64
C GLU A 325 13.01 -63.18 -27.35
N MET A 326 13.98 -62.74 -28.16
CA MET A 326 14.63 -61.44 -27.96
C MET A 326 13.68 -60.25 -28.18
N ARG A 327 12.61 -60.41 -28.99
CA ARG A 327 11.57 -59.37 -29.14
C ARG A 327 10.54 -59.41 -28.03
N SER A 328 10.20 -60.59 -27.48
CA SER A 328 9.40 -60.69 -26.25
C SER A 328 10.14 -60.02 -25.10
N TYR A 329 11.43 -60.33 -24.90
CA TYR A 329 12.25 -59.74 -23.84
C TYR A 329 12.42 -58.22 -23.98
N CYS A 330 12.63 -57.69 -25.20
CA CYS A 330 12.64 -56.24 -25.43
C CYS A 330 11.25 -55.59 -25.23
N ALA A 331 10.16 -56.24 -25.63
CA ALA A 331 8.80 -55.75 -25.38
C ALA A 331 8.45 -55.77 -23.89
N GLU A 332 8.79 -56.83 -23.17
CA GLU A 332 8.57 -56.99 -21.73
C GLU A 332 9.40 -55.99 -20.93
N THR A 333 10.69 -55.80 -21.26
CA THR A 333 11.53 -54.78 -20.61
C THR A 333 11.13 -53.35 -20.99
N TRP A 334 10.57 -53.11 -22.17
CA TRP A 334 9.97 -51.82 -22.52
C TRP A 334 8.66 -51.59 -21.76
N ILE A 335 7.73 -52.56 -21.74
CA ILE A 335 6.49 -52.51 -20.96
C ILE A 335 6.79 -52.33 -19.47
N PHE A 336 7.80 -53.03 -18.94
CA PHE A 336 8.23 -52.89 -17.55
C PHE A 336 8.82 -51.50 -17.31
N LYS A 337 9.78 -51.03 -18.12
CA LYS A 337 10.34 -49.66 -17.97
C LYS A 337 9.29 -48.57 -18.13
N THR A 338 8.37 -48.68 -19.10
CA THR A 338 7.29 -47.71 -19.30
C THR A 338 6.26 -47.78 -18.16
N ARG A 339 5.93 -48.97 -17.64
CA ARG A 339 5.10 -49.09 -16.41
C ARG A 339 5.82 -48.55 -15.19
N THR A 340 7.10 -48.84 -14.97
CA THR A 340 7.87 -48.30 -13.85
C THR A 340 8.02 -46.80 -13.96
N ALA A 341 8.26 -46.25 -15.16
CA ALA A 341 8.27 -44.81 -15.39
C ALA A 341 6.90 -44.18 -15.14
N TYR A 342 5.80 -44.78 -15.61
CA TYR A 342 4.45 -44.27 -15.39
C TYR A 342 4.00 -44.43 -13.92
N ILE A 343 4.44 -45.48 -13.22
CA ILE A 343 4.20 -45.68 -11.78
C ILE A 343 5.04 -44.70 -10.96
N LEU A 344 6.31 -44.47 -11.32
CA LEU A 344 7.15 -43.42 -10.70
C LEU A 344 6.54 -42.05 -10.96
N GLN A 345 6.07 -41.76 -12.17
CA GLN A 345 5.40 -40.51 -12.52
C GLN A 345 4.06 -40.36 -11.79
N LEU A 346 3.30 -41.44 -11.54
CA LEU A 346 2.11 -41.45 -10.69
C LEU A 346 2.42 -41.38 -9.18
N LEU A 347 3.62 -41.77 -8.76
CA LEU A 347 4.12 -41.60 -7.39
C LEU A 347 4.65 -40.17 -7.18
N ASP A 348 5.31 -39.58 -8.17
CA ASP A 348 5.66 -38.15 -8.21
C ASP A 348 4.39 -37.29 -8.24
N PHE A 349 3.37 -37.64 -9.04
CA PHE A 349 2.06 -36.99 -8.98
C PHE A 349 1.33 -37.17 -7.63
N LYS A 350 1.74 -38.13 -6.79
CA LYS A 350 1.29 -38.28 -5.40
C LYS A 350 2.22 -37.63 -4.37
N ASN A 351 3.45 -37.28 -4.76
CA ASN A 351 4.45 -36.57 -3.94
C ASN A 351 4.53 -35.08 -4.27
N LEU A 352 3.88 -34.62 -5.34
CA LEU A 352 3.48 -33.22 -5.51
C LEU A 352 2.61 -32.84 -4.31
N ARG A 353 3.21 -32.17 -3.32
CA ARG A 353 2.48 -31.54 -2.24
C ARG A 353 1.59 -30.46 -2.85
N ASN A 354 0.29 -30.71 -2.90
CA ASN A 354 -0.67 -29.66 -3.25
C ASN A 354 -0.48 -28.47 -2.32
N MET A 355 -0.33 -27.28 -2.90
CA MET A 355 -0.21 -26.02 -2.20
C MET A 355 -1.32 -25.89 -1.14
N LYS A 356 -0.94 -25.52 0.07
CA LYS A 356 -1.85 -25.28 1.19
C LYS A 356 -2.14 -23.79 1.30
N TYR A 357 -3.36 -23.41 1.63
CA TYR A 357 -3.78 -22.02 1.69
C TYR A 357 -4.30 -21.66 3.09
N VAL A 358 -3.70 -20.64 3.72
CA VAL A 358 -4.23 -20.03 4.95
C VAL A 358 -4.80 -18.66 4.61
N LEU A 359 -6.12 -18.55 4.53
CA LEU A 359 -6.78 -17.26 4.34
C LEU A 359 -6.93 -16.55 5.70
N VAL A 360 -6.58 -15.27 5.76
CA VAL A 360 -6.74 -14.38 6.91
C VAL A 360 -7.68 -13.23 6.53
N THR A 361 -8.77 -13.04 7.29
CA THR A 361 -9.80 -12.02 6.99
C THR A 361 -10.01 -11.04 8.15
N GLY A 362 -10.41 -9.80 7.86
CA GLY A 362 -10.68 -8.76 8.87
C GLY A 362 -12.16 -8.60 9.19
N GLY A 363 -12.51 -8.63 10.47
CA GLY A 363 -13.90 -8.68 10.91
C GLY A 363 -14.59 -7.32 11.08
N VAL A 364 -14.27 -6.60 12.15
CA VAL A 364 -15.15 -5.53 12.68
C VAL A 364 -14.72 -4.12 12.26
N VAL A 365 -13.41 -3.89 12.14
CA VAL A 365 -12.81 -2.62 11.73
C VAL A 365 -11.50 -2.88 10.97
N SER A 366 -11.04 -1.89 10.20
CA SER A 366 -9.68 -1.84 9.67
C SER A 366 -8.63 -1.67 10.80
N GLY A 367 -7.34 -1.81 10.49
CA GLY A 367 -6.27 -1.58 11.46
C GLY A 367 -6.06 -2.64 12.57
N LEU A 368 -6.87 -3.70 12.64
CA LEU A 368 -6.79 -4.75 13.70
C LEU A 368 -5.49 -5.58 13.76
N GLY A 369 -4.47 -5.26 12.95
CA GLY A 369 -3.24 -6.05 12.88
C GLY A 369 -3.39 -7.34 12.08
N LYS A 370 -4.17 -7.32 10.98
CA LYS A 370 -4.29 -8.46 10.04
C LYS A 370 -2.93 -8.91 9.52
N GLY A 371 -2.17 -8.03 8.86
CA GLY A 371 -0.83 -8.33 8.35
C GLY A 371 0.15 -8.80 9.43
N VAL A 372 0.06 -8.27 10.65
CA VAL A 372 0.85 -8.76 11.81
C VAL A 372 0.44 -10.18 12.22
N THR A 373 -0.86 -10.49 12.21
CA THR A 373 -1.38 -11.83 12.53
C THR A 373 -0.98 -12.85 11.47
N ALA A 374 -1.18 -12.52 10.19
CA ALA A 374 -0.86 -13.35 9.04
C ALA A 374 0.64 -13.60 8.88
N SER A 375 1.48 -12.57 9.01
CA SER A 375 2.94 -12.73 9.02
C SER A 375 3.43 -13.54 10.23
N SER A 376 2.81 -13.38 11.41
CA SER A 376 3.13 -14.21 12.59
C SER A 376 2.70 -15.67 12.43
N ILE A 377 1.59 -15.95 11.74
CA ILE A 377 1.20 -17.31 11.32
C ILE A 377 2.25 -17.89 10.36
N GLY A 378 2.71 -17.11 9.38
CA GLY A 378 3.79 -17.55 8.48
C GLY A 378 5.10 -17.84 9.23
N VAL A 379 5.47 -17.04 10.24
CA VAL A 379 6.64 -17.30 11.10
C VAL A 379 6.47 -18.61 11.85
N LEU A 380 5.29 -18.85 12.41
CA LEU A 380 4.98 -20.07 13.15
C LEU A 380 5.01 -21.32 12.25
N LEU A 381 4.54 -21.23 11.01
CA LEU A 381 4.61 -22.32 10.03
C LEU A 381 6.05 -22.56 9.52
N LYS A 382 6.83 -21.49 9.30
CA LYS A 382 8.26 -21.57 8.97
C LYS A 382 9.08 -22.20 10.12
N ALA A 383 8.73 -21.89 11.37
CA ALA A 383 9.27 -22.52 12.57
C ALA A 383 8.95 -24.02 12.69
N CYS A 384 7.80 -24.47 12.15
CA CYS A 384 7.47 -25.89 12.02
C CYS A 384 8.20 -26.61 10.86
N GLY A 385 9.12 -25.93 10.16
CA GLY A 385 9.92 -26.48 9.06
C GLY A 385 9.30 -26.40 7.65
N LEU A 386 8.18 -25.68 7.48
CA LEU A 386 7.48 -25.55 6.20
C LEU A 386 8.01 -24.35 5.38
N ARG A 387 7.99 -24.44 4.05
CA ARG A 387 8.18 -23.26 3.19
C ARG A 387 6.89 -22.45 3.11
N VAL A 388 6.99 -21.14 3.28
CA VAL A 388 5.85 -20.21 3.29
C VAL A 388 6.03 -19.12 2.23
N THR A 389 4.96 -18.82 1.50
CA THR A 389 4.82 -17.62 0.66
C THR A 389 3.62 -16.79 1.12
N SER A 390 3.51 -15.54 0.66
CA SER A 390 2.41 -14.63 1.01
C SER A 390 1.76 -13.97 -0.20
N ILE A 391 0.45 -13.76 -0.13
CA ILE A 391 -0.34 -12.96 -1.07
C ILE A 391 -1.21 -12.00 -0.26
N LYS A 392 -1.14 -10.70 -0.57
CA LYS A 392 -2.02 -9.66 -0.02
C LYS A 392 -3.04 -9.26 -1.08
N ILE A 393 -4.32 -9.35 -0.74
CA ILE A 393 -5.44 -8.92 -1.57
C ILE A 393 -5.94 -7.59 -1.02
N ASP A 394 -5.88 -6.54 -1.83
CA ASP A 394 -6.33 -5.20 -1.49
C ASP A 394 -7.57 -4.82 -2.30
N PRO A 395 -8.72 -4.55 -1.64
CA PRO A 395 -9.97 -4.28 -2.35
C PRO A 395 -10.04 -2.89 -3.01
N TYR A 396 -9.03 -2.02 -2.83
CA TYR A 396 -8.99 -0.69 -3.43
C TYR A 396 -8.87 -0.73 -4.97
N LEU A 397 -9.32 0.35 -5.62
CA LEU A 397 -9.41 0.44 -7.09
C LEU A 397 -8.08 0.75 -7.80
N ASN A 398 -7.08 1.31 -7.12
CA ASN A 398 -5.76 1.58 -7.73
C ASN A 398 -5.07 0.27 -8.17
N THR A 399 -4.33 0.31 -9.27
CA THR A 399 -3.56 -0.85 -9.79
C THR A 399 -2.32 -1.17 -8.95
N ASP A 400 -1.79 -0.16 -8.26
CA ASP A 400 -0.60 -0.18 -7.40
C ASP A 400 -0.74 0.88 -6.28
N ALA A 401 0.19 0.88 -5.33
CA ALA A 401 0.24 1.89 -4.27
C ALA A 401 1.07 3.14 -4.65
N GLY A 402 1.78 3.13 -5.78
CA GLY A 402 2.79 4.14 -6.14
C GLY A 402 2.23 5.56 -6.30
N THR A 403 0.95 5.65 -6.67
CA THR A 403 0.20 6.91 -6.86
C THR A 403 -0.45 7.45 -5.58
N MET A 404 -0.43 6.71 -4.46
CA MET A 404 -1.14 7.09 -3.24
C MET A 404 -0.40 8.14 -2.39
N SER A 405 -1.16 8.92 -1.63
CA SER A 405 -0.61 9.86 -0.64
C SER A 405 -0.17 9.13 0.62
N PRO A 406 1.05 9.38 1.15
CA PRO A 406 1.48 8.80 2.43
C PRO A 406 0.62 9.18 3.64
N PHE A 407 -0.27 10.19 3.52
CA PHE A 407 -1.27 10.54 4.52
C PHE A 407 -2.51 9.62 4.54
N GLU A 408 -2.78 8.92 3.44
CA GLU A 408 -4.05 8.19 3.24
C GLU A 408 -3.87 6.68 3.41
N HIS A 409 -2.77 6.14 2.88
CA HIS A 409 -2.48 4.69 2.88
C HIS A 409 -1.17 4.33 3.63
N GLY A 410 -0.53 5.31 4.26
CA GLY A 410 0.82 5.14 4.82
C GLY A 410 1.91 5.05 3.73
N GLU A 411 3.08 4.58 4.14
CA GLU A 411 4.27 4.49 3.29
C GLU A 411 4.13 3.49 2.12
N VAL A 412 4.54 3.87 0.91
CA VAL A 412 4.61 2.96 -0.25
C VAL A 412 5.82 2.04 -0.11
N PHE A 413 5.59 0.73 0.00
CA PHE A 413 6.66 -0.26 0.04
C PHE A 413 7.12 -0.64 -1.37
N VAL A 414 8.42 -0.86 -1.56
CA VAL A 414 9.00 -1.20 -2.86
C VAL A 414 9.59 -2.60 -2.83
N LEU A 415 9.37 -3.38 -3.89
CA LEU A 415 9.88 -4.73 -4.08
C LEU A 415 11.10 -4.78 -5.02
N ASP A 416 11.84 -5.89 -5.01
CA ASP A 416 13.08 -6.02 -5.80
C ASP A 416 12.82 -5.96 -7.32
N ASP A 417 11.64 -6.38 -7.77
CA ASP A 417 11.19 -6.27 -9.17
C ASP A 417 10.66 -4.88 -9.54
N GLY A 418 10.66 -3.91 -8.62
CA GLY A 418 10.08 -2.59 -8.81
C GLY A 418 8.55 -2.54 -8.74
N GLY A 419 7.91 -3.49 -8.05
CA GLY A 419 6.52 -3.35 -7.62
C GLY A 419 6.38 -2.27 -6.54
N GLU A 420 5.46 -1.32 -6.74
CA GLU A 420 5.03 -0.34 -5.73
C GLU A 420 3.77 -0.86 -5.05
N VAL A 421 3.88 -1.25 -3.78
CA VAL A 421 2.89 -2.09 -3.09
C VAL A 421 2.55 -1.55 -1.71
N ASP A 422 1.47 -2.06 -1.14
CA ASP A 422 1.06 -1.78 0.22
C ASP A 422 2.14 -2.15 1.28
N LEU A 423 2.14 -1.36 2.35
CA LEU A 423 3.02 -1.45 3.51
C LEU A 423 2.97 -2.81 4.22
N ASP A 424 1.84 -3.54 4.19
CA ASP A 424 1.78 -4.88 4.77
C ASP A 424 2.69 -5.89 4.05
N LEU A 425 3.01 -5.72 2.75
CA LEU A 425 4.03 -6.56 2.09
C LEU A 425 5.41 -6.42 2.76
N GLY A 426 5.71 -5.23 3.30
CA GLY A 426 6.89 -5.01 4.11
C GLY A 426 6.85 -5.75 5.46
N ASN A 427 5.67 -6.01 6.04
CA ASN A 427 5.55 -6.84 7.23
C ASN A 427 5.87 -8.31 6.91
N TYR A 428 5.34 -8.85 5.80
CA TYR A 428 5.64 -10.22 5.37
C TYR A 428 7.12 -10.43 5.06
N GLU A 429 7.75 -9.58 4.25
CA GLU A 429 9.19 -9.67 3.97
C GLU A 429 10.05 -9.62 5.24
N ARG A 430 9.71 -8.73 6.18
CA ARG A 430 10.45 -8.55 7.45
C ARG A 430 10.36 -9.75 8.36
N PHE A 431 9.16 -10.30 8.54
CA PHE A 431 8.93 -11.41 9.46
C PHE A 431 9.38 -12.75 8.86
N LEU A 432 9.18 -12.96 7.56
CA LEU A 432 9.39 -14.26 6.92
C LEU A 432 10.80 -14.41 6.31
N ASP A 433 11.60 -13.35 6.22
CA ASP A 433 12.96 -13.37 5.63
C ASP A 433 12.95 -14.02 4.23
N MET A 434 12.21 -13.36 3.34
CA MET A 434 11.94 -13.73 1.94
C MET A 434 11.85 -12.46 1.07
N THR A 435 11.77 -12.63 -0.26
CA THR A 435 11.52 -11.55 -1.23
C THR A 435 10.21 -11.79 -1.95
N LEU A 436 9.36 -10.75 -2.04
CA LEU A 436 8.09 -10.79 -2.78
C LEU A 436 8.20 -10.10 -4.15
N THR A 437 7.24 -10.36 -5.04
CA THR A 437 7.10 -9.74 -6.38
C THR A 437 5.84 -8.88 -6.46
N ARG A 438 5.73 -7.99 -7.47
CA ARG A 438 4.54 -7.15 -7.71
C ARG A 438 3.21 -7.91 -7.84
N ASP A 439 3.28 -9.21 -8.12
CA ASP A 439 2.14 -10.10 -8.32
C ASP A 439 1.63 -10.72 -7.00
N ASN A 440 2.45 -10.70 -5.93
CA ASN A 440 2.05 -11.06 -4.57
C ASN A 440 1.11 -10.02 -3.93
N ASN A 441 1.00 -8.84 -4.53
CA ASN A 441 -0.04 -7.85 -4.24
C ASN A 441 -1.13 -7.96 -5.33
N ILE A 442 -2.37 -8.28 -4.94
CA ILE A 442 -3.54 -8.33 -5.84
C ILE A 442 -4.42 -7.14 -5.51
N THR A 443 -4.76 -6.30 -6.48
CA THR A 443 -5.70 -5.18 -6.28
C THR A 443 -6.91 -5.30 -7.19
N THR A 444 -8.02 -4.65 -6.84
CA THR A 444 -9.20 -4.58 -7.71
C THR A 444 -8.85 -4.01 -9.07
N GLY A 445 -8.08 -2.91 -9.12
CA GLY A 445 -7.59 -2.31 -10.37
C GLY A 445 -6.80 -3.29 -11.23
N LYS A 446 -5.87 -4.05 -10.62
CA LYS A 446 -5.00 -5.01 -11.31
C LYS A 446 -5.79 -6.17 -11.94
N ILE A 447 -6.78 -6.70 -11.22
CA ILE A 447 -7.68 -7.75 -11.74
C ILE A 447 -8.59 -7.21 -12.84
N TYR A 448 -9.23 -6.06 -12.63
CA TYR A 448 -10.18 -5.48 -13.58
C TYR A 448 -9.47 -5.08 -14.89
N GLN A 449 -8.28 -4.47 -14.80
CA GLN A 449 -7.43 -4.19 -15.97
C GLN A 449 -7.12 -5.48 -16.75
N SER A 450 -6.64 -6.53 -16.07
CA SER A 450 -6.34 -7.81 -16.71
C SER A 450 -7.56 -8.45 -17.39
N VAL A 451 -8.77 -8.27 -16.85
CA VAL A 451 -10.01 -8.83 -17.42
C VAL A 451 -10.53 -7.98 -18.58
N ILE A 452 -10.41 -6.66 -18.52
CA ILE A 452 -10.69 -5.75 -19.64
C ILE A 452 -9.73 -6.01 -20.81
N ASP A 453 -8.44 -6.23 -20.54
CA ASP A 453 -7.46 -6.56 -21.58
C ASP A 453 -7.71 -7.95 -22.20
N LYS A 454 -8.19 -8.92 -21.42
CA LYS A 454 -8.69 -10.22 -21.94
C LYS A 454 -9.93 -10.02 -22.84
N GLU A 455 -10.86 -9.13 -22.47
CA GLU A 455 -12.04 -8.78 -23.28
C GLU A 455 -11.65 -8.14 -24.62
N ARG A 456 -10.79 -7.12 -24.60
CA ARG A 456 -10.37 -6.38 -25.81
C ARG A 456 -9.55 -7.21 -26.79
N ARG A 457 -8.86 -8.26 -26.35
CA ARG A 457 -8.22 -9.25 -27.24
C ARG A 457 -9.20 -10.28 -27.84
N GLY A 458 -10.40 -10.41 -27.29
CA GLY A 458 -11.38 -11.42 -27.67
C GLY A 458 -11.19 -12.77 -26.97
N ASP A 459 -10.41 -12.84 -25.88
CA ASP A 459 -10.08 -14.10 -25.17
C ASP A 459 -11.35 -14.83 -24.66
N TYR A 460 -12.44 -14.10 -24.41
CA TYR A 460 -13.75 -14.64 -24.01
C TYR A 460 -14.68 -15.01 -25.19
N LEU A 461 -14.18 -15.05 -26.42
CA LEU A 461 -14.90 -15.44 -27.64
C LEU A 461 -16.19 -14.62 -27.90
N GLY A 462 -16.16 -13.32 -27.59
CA GLY A 462 -17.30 -12.40 -27.78
C GLY A 462 -18.46 -12.58 -26.79
N LYS A 463 -18.30 -13.40 -25.73
CA LYS A 463 -19.30 -13.53 -24.65
C LYS A 463 -19.28 -12.33 -23.72
N THR A 464 -20.44 -12.01 -23.13
CA THR A 464 -20.57 -10.95 -22.11
C THR A 464 -19.79 -11.30 -20.85
N VAL A 465 -18.76 -10.51 -20.56
CA VAL A 465 -17.97 -10.60 -19.32
C VAL A 465 -18.79 -10.05 -18.15
N GLN A 466 -18.66 -10.69 -16.98
CA GLN A 466 -19.40 -10.40 -15.74
C GLN A 466 -18.53 -10.70 -14.53
N VAL A 467 -18.84 -10.11 -13.36
CA VAL A 467 -18.08 -10.33 -12.11
C VAL A 467 -18.00 -11.82 -11.76
N VAL A 468 -19.14 -12.52 -11.77
CA VAL A 468 -19.17 -13.98 -11.69
C VAL A 468 -19.46 -14.55 -13.08
N PRO A 469 -18.70 -15.54 -13.58
CA PRO A 469 -17.49 -16.11 -12.99
C PRO A 469 -16.21 -15.34 -13.36
N HIS A 470 -16.20 -14.44 -14.34
CA HIS A 470 -14.96 -14.00 -15.00
C HIS A 470 -13.97 -13.21 -14.11
N ILE A 471 -14.45 -12.40 -13.16
CA ILE A 471 -13.56 -11.74 -12.17
C ILE A 471 -13.16 -12.74 -11.08
N THR A 472 -14.09 -13.59 -10.62
CA THR A 472 -13.82 -14.58 -9.58
C THR A 472 -12.85 -15.68 -10.03
N ASP A 473 -12.92 -16.10 -11.29
CA ASP A 473 -11.98 -17.00 -11.95
C ASP A 473 -10.61 -16.33 -12.09
N ALA A 474 -10.55 -15.08 -12.56
CA ALA A 474 -9.28 -14.34 -12.70
C ALA A 474 -8.54 -14.16 -11.36
N ILE A 475 -9.27 -13.93 -10.25
CA ILE A 475 -8.71 -13.90 -8.89
C ILE A 475 -8.13 -15.28 -8.52
N GLN A 476 -8.87 -16.36 -8.78
CA GLN A 476 -8.44 -17.72 -8.45
C GLN A 476 -7.25 -18.19 -9.31
N GLU A 477 -7.24 -17.90 -10.61
CA GLU A 477 -6.09 -18.10 -11.52
C GLU A 477 -4.84 -17.39 -10.98
N TRP A 478 -4.99 -16.15 -10.50
CA TRP A 478 -3.89 -15.35 -9.97
C TRP A 478 -3.32 -15.96 -8.69
N ILE A 479 -4.17 -16.38 -7.75
CA ILE A 479 -3.75 -16.99 -6.48
C ILE A 479 -2.93 -18.27 -6.72
N GLU A 480 -3.41 -19.19 -7.57
CA GLU A 480 -2.67 -20.42 -7.88
C GLU A 480 -1.35 -20.14 -8.59
N ARG A 481 -1.37 -19.26 -9.59
CA ARG A 481 -0.16 -18.88 -10.35
C ARG A 481 0.92 -18.28 -9.45
N VAL A 482 0.54 -17.40 -8.52
CA VAL A 482 1.48 -16.66 -7.68
C VAL A 482 1.96 -17.47 -6.47
N ALA A 483 1.11 -18.33 -5.89
CA ALA A 483 1.53 -19.23 -4.81
C ALA A 483 2.66 -20.19 -5.26
N MET A 484 2.73 -20.50 -6.55
CA MET A 484 3.76 -21.37 -7.13
C MET A 484 5.10 -20.64 -7.42
N ILE A 485 5.18 -19.32 -7.26
CA ILE A 485 6.42 -18.55 -7.43
C ILE A 485 7.34 -18.76 -6.21
N PRO A 486 8.62 -19.14 -6.40
CA PRO A 486 9.57 -19.29 -5.29
C PRO A 486 9.98 -17.93 -4.72
N VAL A 487 9.91 -17.79 -3.39
CA VAL A 487 10.20 -16.53 -2.65
C VAL A 487 11.38 -16.64 -1.67
N ASP A 488 11.85 -17.86 -1.39
CA ASP A 488 12.89 -18.14 -0.38
C ASP A 488 14.26 -18.52 -1.00
N SER A 489 14.51 -18.08 -2.23
CA SER A 489 15.74 -18.34 -3.03
C SER A 489 16.07 -19.82 -3.28
N LYS A 490 15.12 -20.73 -3.06
CA LYS A 490 15.24 -22.17 -3.37
C LYS A 490 14.36 -22.53 -4.56
N GLU A 491 14.67 -23.65 -5.20
CA GLU A 491 13.87 -24.17 -6.32
C GLU A 491 12.51 -24.71 -5.86
N GLY A 492 11.52 -24.65 -6.76
CA GLY A 492 10.16 -25.15 -6.54
C GLY A 492 9.29 -24.31 -5.58
N PRO A 493 7.97 -24.58 -5.54
CA PRO A 493 6.98 -23.78 -4.82
C PRO A 493 7.05 -23.95 -3.30
N ALA A 494 6.42 -23.02 -2.57
CA ALA A 494 6.22 -23.14 -1.12
C ALA A 494 5.31 -24.34 -0.74
N ASP A 495 5.32 -24.73 0.52
CA ASP A 495 4.36 -25.72 1.06
C ASP A 495 3.01 -25.04 1.40
N VAL A 496 3.07 -23.80 1.89
CA VAL A 496 1.91 -23.01 2.32
C VAL A 496 1.95 -21.59 1.76
N CYS A 497 0.84 -21.13 1.20
CA CYS A 497 0.57 -19.74 0.88
C CYS A 497 -0.34 -19.12 1.96
N VAL A 498 0.13 -18.09 2.66
CA VAL A 498 -0.71 -17.25 3.51
C VAL A 498 -1.34 -16.17 2.63
N ILE A 499 -2.67 -16.12 2.59
CA ILE A 499 -3.43 -15.10 1.87
C ILE A 499 -4.03 -14.16 2.92
N GLU A 500 -3.78 -12.85 2.83
CA GLU A 500 -4.53 -11.85 3.58
C GLU A 500 -5.53 -11.14 2.69
N LEU A 501 -6.79 -11.09 3.12
CA LEU A 501 -7.81 -10.21 2.57
C LEU A 501 -7.83 -8.88 3.34
N GLY A 502 -7.52 -7.80 2.62
CA GLY A 502 -7.65 -6.40 3.02
C GLY A 502 -9.09 -5.97 3.32
N GLY A 503 -9.30 -4.69 3.61
CA GLY A 503 -10.62 -4.16 3.99
C GLY A 503 -11.23 -4.86 5.22
N THR A 504 -12.57 -4.93 5.26
CA THR A 504 -13.35 -5.72 6.24
C THR A 504 -14.39 -6.62 5.55
N ILE A 505 -15.05 -7.49 6.31
CA ILE A 505 -16.14 -8.35 5.84
C ILE A 505 -17.48 -7.60 5.92
N GLY A 506 -18.01 -7.23 4.76
CA GLY A 506 -19.27 -6.50 4.59
C GLY A 506 -19.19 -5.39 3.55
N ASP A 507 -17.96 -4.90 3.29
CA ASP A 507 -17.67 -3.84 2.32
C ASP A 507 -17.96 -4.32 0.88
N ILE A 508 -18.54 -3.44 0.06
CA ILE A 508 -18.86 -3.74 -1.36
C ILE A 508 -17.61 -4.08 -2.18
N GLU A 509 -16.47 -3.50 -1.82
CA GLU A 509 -15.18 -3.66 -2.46
C GLU A 509 -14.60 -5.08 -2.23
N SER A 510 -14.89 -5.66 -1.06
CA SER A 510 -14.45 -7.00 -0.68
C SER A 510 -15.29 -8.12 -1.33
N MET A 511 -16.53 -7.84 -1.79
CA MET A 511 -17.48 -8.86 -2.25
C MET A 511 -16.94 -9.78 -3.37
N PRO A 512 -16.30 -9.28 -4.45
CA PRO A 512 -15.77 -10.15 -5.51
C PRO A 512 -14.69 -11.10 -5.00
N PHE A 513 -13.84 -10.66 -4.06
CA PHE A 513 -12.79 -11.50 -3.48
C PHE A 513 -13.34 -12.54 -2.52
N ILE A 514 -14.35 -12.20 -1.71
CA ILE A 514 -14.98 -13.15 -0.79
C ILE A 514 -15.66 -14.28 -1.57
N GLU A 515 -16.41 -13.96 -2.64
CA GLU A 515 -17.01 -14.96 -3.53
C GLU A 515 -15.95 -15.82 -4.23
N ALA A 516 -14.89 -15.20 -4.77
CA ALA A 516 -13.78 -15.92 -5.39
C ALA A 516 -13.09 -16.89 -4.42
N LEU A 517 -12.84 -16.45 -3.18
CA LEU A 517 -12.21 -17.27 -2.12
C LEU A 517 -13.17 -18.35 -1.58
N GLY A 518 -14.47 -18.09 -1.60
CA GLY A 518 -15.52 -19.09 -1.34
C GLY A 518 -15.45 -20.22 -2.35
N GLN A 519 -15.58 -19.90 -3.65
CA GLN A 519 -15.43 -20.86 -4.76
C GLN A 519 -14.08 -21.61 -4.69
N PHE A 520 -13.00 -20.88 -4.43
CA PHE A 520 -11.65 -21.43 -4.31
C PHE A 520 -11.54 -22.52 -3.24
N SER A 521 -12.15 -22.30 -2.07
CA SER A 521 -12.08 -23.24 -0.94
C SER A 521 -12.69 -24.61 -1.28
N TYR A 522 -13.75 -24.64 -2.09
CA TYR A 522 -14.31 -25.89 -2.64
C TYR A 522 -13.42 -26.48 -3.73
N ARG A 523 -12.83 -25.64 -4.59
CA ARG A 523 -12.00 -26.06 -5.73
C ARG A 523 -10.69 -26.74 -5.32
N VAL A 524 -9.98 -26.20 -4.32
CA VAL A 524 -8.75 -26.83 -3.80
C VAL A 524 -9.04 -28.03 -2.90
N GLY A 525 -10.25 -28.14 -2.37
CA GLY A 525 -10.75 -29.28 -1.61
C GLY A 525 -10.37 -29.29 -0.11
N PRO A 526 -11.03 -30.16 0.67
CA PRO A 526 -10.88 -30.22 2.12
C PRO A 526 -9.44 -30.61 2.52
N GLY A 527 -8.91 -29.96 3.55
CA GLY A 527 -7.53 -30.17 4.01
C GLY A 527 -6.47 -29.42 3.20
N ASN A 528 -6.85 -28.61 2.20
CA ASN A 528 -5.93 -27.73 1.46
C ASN A 528 -6.18 -26.23 1.74
N PHE A 529 -7.25 -25.88 2.44
CA PHE A 529 -7.65 -24.51 2.76
C PHE A 529 -8.02 -24.39 4.25
N CYS A 530 -7.56 -23.32 4.91
CA CYS A 530 -7.85 -23.01 6.31
C CYS A 530 -8.09 -21.50 6.47
N LEU A 531 -9.22 -21.12 7.08
CA LEU A 531 -9.62 -19.73 7.30
C LEU A 531 -9.41 -19.30 8.76
N VAL A 532 -8.60 -18.26 8.95
CA VAL A 532 -8.44 -17.50 10.20
C VAL A 532 -9.21 -16.18 10.08
N HIS A 533 -10.12 -15.91 11.02
CA HIS A 533 -10.87 -14.67 11.05
C HIS A 533 -10.41 -13.77 12.20
N VAL A 534 -9.88 -12.59 11.88
CA VAL A 534 -9.38 -11.61 12.86
C VAL A 534 -10.49 -10.64 13.24
N SER A 535 -10.92 -10.64 14.51
CA SER A 535 -12.11 -9.93 14.96
C SER A 535 -11.89 -9.15 16.25
N LEU A 536 -12.58 -8.03 16.45
CA LEU A 536 -12.43 -7.19 17.65
C LEU A 536 -13.41 -7.63 18.75
N VAL A 537 -12.87 -7.90 19.94
CA VAL A 537 -13.61 -8.05 21.20
C VAL A 537 -13.32 -6.82 22.06
N PRO A 538 -14.11 -5.73 21.95
CA PRO A 538 -13.86 -4.51 22.69
C PRO A 538 -14.16 -4.70 24.19
N VAL A 539 -13.27 -4.17 25.02
CA VAL A 539 -13.43 -4.11 26.49
C VAL A 539 -13.95 -2.72 26.85
N LEU A 540 -15.12 -2.64 27.49
CA LEU A 540 -15.69 -1.35 27.88
C LEU A 540 -15.11 -0.89 29.23
N ASN A 541 -14.16 0.04 29.21
CA ASN A 541 -13.41 0.51 30.40
C ASN A 541 -14.27 0.88 31.62
N VAL A 542 -15.51 1.36 31.41
CA VAL A 542 -16.47 1.72 32.48
C VAL A 542 -16.99 0.51 33.26
N VAL A 543 -16.99 -0.68 32.65
CA VAL A 543 -17.60 -1.91 33.20
C VAL A 543 -16.58 -3.06 33.31
N GLY A 544 -15.47 -3.01 32.56
CA GLY A 544 -14.49 -4.09 32.43
C GLY A 544 -14.94 -5.27 31.56
N GLU A 545 -16.23 -5.37 31.22
CA GLU A 545 -16.80 -6.49 30.46
C GLU A 545 -16.32 -6.53 29.01
N GLN A 546 -15.92 -7.74 28.56
CA GLN A 546 -15.49 -8.04 27.20
C GLN A 546 -16.71 -8.33 26.30
N LYS A 547 -16.94 -7.50 25.27
CA LYS A 547 -18.19 -7.55 24.48
C LYS A 547 -18.04 -8.40 23.21
N THR A 548 -18.54 -9.64 23.24
CA THR A 548 -18.47 -10.61 22.11
C THR A 548 -19.37 -10.29 20.92
N LYS A 549 -20.30 -9.34 21.02
CA LYS A 549 -21.35 -9.13 19.99
C LYS A 549 -20.83 -8.72 18.61
N PRO A 550 -19.82 -7.84 18.46
CA PRO A 550 -19.28 -7.48 17.14
C PRO A 550 -18.72 -8.71 16.41
N THR A 551 -17.96 -9.57 17.10
CA THR A 551 -17.45 -10.84 16.54
C THR A 551 -18.55 -11.79 16.11
N GLN A 552 -19.63 -11.93 16.90
CA GLN A 552 -20.78 -12.76 16.53
C GLN A 552 -21.46 -12.27 15.24
N HIS A 553 -21.56 -10.95 15.05
CA HIS A 553 -22.16 -10.36 13.84
C HIS A 553 -21.23 -10.51 12.64
N SER A 554 -19.93 -10.28 12.81
CA SER A 554 -18.93 -10.42 11.73
C SER A 554 -18.81 -11.87 11.24
N VAL A 555 -18.77 -12.86 12.14
CA VAL A 555 -18.80 -14.29 11.78
C VAL A 555 -20.15 -14.72 11.18
N ARG A 556 -21.25 -14.03 11.46
CA ARG A 556 -22.53 -14.23 10.75
C ARG A 556 -22.46 -13.69 9.32
N GLY A 557 -21.87 -12.51 9.11
CA GLY A 557 -21.65 -11.93 7.78
C GLY A 557 -20.75 -12.83 6.91
N LEU A 558 -19.60 -13.23 7.44
CA LEU A 558 -18.65 -14.14 6.78
C LEU A 558 -19.30 -15.45 6.31
N ARG A 559 -20.10 -16.09 7.18
CA ARG A 559 -20.87 -17.31 6.84
C ARG A 559 -22.00 -17.06 5.84
N GLY A 560 -22.61 -15.87 5.86
CA GLY A 560 -23.59 -15.45 4.85
C GLY A 560 -23.00 -15.32 3.44
N LEU A 561 -21.68 -15.10 3.35
CA LEU A 561 -20.90 -15.03 2.12
C LEU A 561 -20.13 -16.35 1.84
N GLY A 562 -20.62 -17.48 2.35
CA GLY A 562 -20.11 -18.82 2.04
C GLY A 562 -18.82 -19.24 2.77
N LEU A 563 -18.16 -18.36 3.52
CA LEU A 563 -16.92 -18.66 4.24
C LEU A 563 -17.16 -19.05 5.71
N VAL A 564 -16.54 -20.15 6.16
CA VAL A 564 -16.63 -20.64 7.55
C VAL A 564 -15.26 -20.60 8.22
N PRO A 565 -15.08 -19.86 9.33
CA PRO A 565 -13.77 -19.76 9.98
C PRO A 565 -13.39 -21.07 10.68
N ASN A 566 -12.19 -21.57 10.42
CA ASN A 566 -11.60 -22.70 11.16
C ASN A 566 -11.01 -22.23 12.49
N ILE A 567 -10.47 -21.01 12.51
CA ILE A 567 -9.81 -20.37 13.65
C ILE A 567 -10.35 -18.95 13.82
N LEU A 568 -10.59 -18.54 15.06
CA LEU A 568 -11.05 -17.20 15.40
C LEU A 568 -9.95 -16.48 16.19
N ALA A 569 -9.38 -15.43 15.61
CA ALA A 569 -8.32 -14.62 16.21
C ALA A 569 -8.92 -13.32 16.78
N CYS A 570 -9.17 -13.30 18.08
CA CYS A 570 -9.82 -12.17 18.74
C CYS A 570 -8.79 -11.15 19.24
N ARG A 571 -8.78 -9.96 18.63
CA ARG A 571 -8.07 -8.78 19.12
C ARG A 571 -8.82 -8.19 20.33
N SER A 572 -8.10 -7.90 21.40
CA SER A 572 -8.60 -7.31 22.64
C SER A 572 -7.49 -6.50 23.33
N SER A 573 -7.81 -5.73 24.38
CA SER A 573 -6.79 -5.01 25.17
C SER A 573 -6.24 -5.81 26.35
N LYS A 574 -6.94 -6.88 26.73
CA LYS A 574 -6.55 -7.85 27.78
C LYS A 574 -6.76 -9.26 27.27
N GLU A 575 -6.23 -10.27 27.97
CA GLU A 575 -6.54 -11.66 27.67
C GLU A 575 -8.05 -11.95 27.78
N LEU A 576 -8.58 -12.86 26.96
CA LEU A 576 -9.99 -13.21 27.00
C LEU A 576 -10.30 -14.15 28.17
N ASP A 577 -11.39 -13.87 28.87
CA ASP A 577 -11.92 -14.76 29.91
C ASP A 577 -12.39 -16.09 29.29
N GLU A 578 -12.25 -17.22 30.00
CA GLU A 578 -12.68 -18.53 29.45
C GLU A 578 -14.18 -18.56 29.14
N ASN A 579 -15.01 -17.91 29.96
CA ASN A 579 -16.45 -17.77 29.69
C ASN A 579 -16.75 -16.94 28.42
N VAL A 580 -15.83 -16.07 27.99
CA VAL A 580 -15.89 -15.30 26.74
C VAL A 580 -15.47 -16.18 25.56
N LYS A 581 -14.45 -17.03 25.73
CA LYS A 581 -14.04 -18.05 24.74
C LYS A 581 -15.16 -19.08 24.52
N GLU A 582 -15.74 -19.66 25.58
CA GLU A 582 -16.88 -20.58 25.50
C GLU A 582 -18.10 -19.95 24.80
N LYS A 583 -18.44 -18.72 25.15
CA LYS A 583 -19.54 -17.95 24.53
C LYS A 583 -19.28 -17.69 23.05
N LEU A 584 -18.05 -17.34 22.68
CA LEU A 584 -17.66 -17.21 21.27
C LEU A 584 -17.76 -18.56 20.55
N ALA A 585 -17.32 -19.66 21.15
CA ALA A 585 -17.41 -21.00 20.57
C ALA A 585 -18.86 -21.39 20.23
N GLN A 586 -19.79 -21.18 21.17
CA GLN A 586 -21.20 -21.48 20.99
C GLN A 586 -21.87 -20.63 19.89
N PHE A 587 -21.61 -19.31 19.84
CA PHE A 587 -22.26 -18.41 18.87
C PHE A 587 -21.59 -18.38 17.49
N CYS A 588 -20.29 -18.66 17.41
CA CYS A 588 -19.52 -18.67 16.16
C CYS A 588 -19.38 -20.08 15.54
N HIS A 589 -19.65 -21.14 16.32
CA HIS A 589 -19.47 -22.56 15.95
C HIS A 589 -18.01 -22.93 15.63
N VAL A 590 -17.07 -22.27 16.32
CA VAL A 590 -15.63 -22.56 16.26
C VAL A 590 -15.26 -23.31 17.57
N PRO A 591 -14.48 -24.40 17.55
CA PRO A 591 -14.03 -25.06 18.77
C PRO A 591 -13.28 -24.08 19.70
N ALA A 592 -13.46 -24.18 21.02
CA ALA A 592 -12.77 -23.29 21.96
C ALA A 592 -11.24 -23.37 21.85
N GLU A 593 -10.69 -24.55 21.54
CA GLU A 593 -9.27 -24.79 21.20
C GLU A 593 -8.76 -23.99 19.98
N ASN A 594 -9.66 -23.48 19.14
CA ASN A 594 -9.36 -22.69 17.94
C ASN A 594 -9.70 -21.19 18.13
N ILE A 595 -9.99 -20.73 19.36
CA ILE A 595 -10.25 -19.32 19.67
C ILE A 595 -8.99 -18.72 20.32
N ILE A 596 -8.22 -18.03 19.49
CA ILE A 596 -6.94 -17.43 19.85
C ILE A 596 -7.17 -16.00 20.32
N THR A 597 -6.58 -15.65 21.45
CA THR A 597 -6.53 -14.28 21.95
C THR A 597 -5.30 -13.54 21.42
N LEU A 598 -5.49 -12.32 20.92
CA LEU A 598 -4.43 -11.41 20.50
C LEU A 598 -4.55 -10.10 21.29
N TYR A 599 -4.07 -10.10 22.53
CA TYR A 599 -4.12 -8.91 23.39
C TYR A 599 -3.08 -7.85 22.99
N ASP A 600 -3.15 -6.67 23.61
CA ASP A 600 -2.17 -5.59 23.43
C ASP A 600 -0.81 -5.97 24.06
N VAL A 601 0.20 -6.14 23.21
CA VAL A 601 1.57 -6.53 23.57
C VAL A 601 2.54 -5.35 23.40
N PRO A 602 3.63 -5.26 24.19
CA PRO A 602 4.56 -4.13 24.14
C PRO A 602 5.42 -4.09 22.85
N ASN A 603 5.44 -5.18 22.07
CA ASN A 603 6.09 -5.27 20.77
C ASN A 603 5.45 -6.39 19.93
N ILE A 604 5.34 -6.18 18.62
CA ILE A 604 4.77 -7.14 17.65
C ILE A 604 5.51 -8.49 17.61
N TRP A 605 6.77 -8.56 18.05
CA TRP A 605 7.53 -9.82 18.16
C TRP A 605 7.05 -10.75 19.29
N HIS A 606 6.15 -10.30 20.17
CA HIS A 606 5.43 -11.19 21.09
C HIS A 606 4.34 -12.01 20.37
N ILE A 607 3.80 -11.56 19.22
CA ILE A 607 2.66 -12.23 18.57
C ILE A 607 2.97 -13.66 18.09
N PRO A 608 4.11 -13.98 17.44
CA PRO A 608 4.45 -15.38 17.11
C PRO A 608 4.56 -16.29 18.33
N LEU A 609 5.01 -15.76 19.47
CA LEU A 609 5.12 -16.49 20.74
C LEU A 609 3.72 -16.74 21.33
N LEU A 610 2.87 -15.71 21.35
CA LEU A 610 1.47 -15.78 21.79
C LEU A 610 0.63 -16.77 20.96
N LEU A 611 0.94 -16.92 19.66
CA LEU A 611 0.35 -17.95 18.79
C LEU A 611 0.89 -19.35 19.10
N ARG A 612 2.19 -19.51 19.37
CA ARG A 612 2.79 -20.79 19.81
C ARG A 612 2.15 -21.26 21.12
N ASP A 613 2.07 -20.38 22.10
CA ASP A 613 1.71 -20.74 23.48
C ASP A 613 0.21 -21.10 23.59
N GLN A 614 -0.65 -20.49 22.76
CA GLN A 614 -2.04 -20.90 22.54
C GLN A 614 -2.22 -22.04 21.51
N LYS A 615 -1.14 -22.73 21.12
CA LYS A 615 -1.14 -23.90 20.24
C LYS A 615 -1.76 -23.69 18.85
N ALA A 616 -1.74 -22.46 18.32
CA ALA A 616 -2.31 -22.10 17.02
C ALA A 616 -1.75 -22.94 15.85
N HIS A 617 -0.48 -23.35 15.95
CA HIS A 617 0.15 -24.26 15.00
C HIS A 617 -0.61 -25.58 14.89
N ASN A 618 -1.05 -26.18 16.00
CA ASN A 618 -1.79 -27.44 15.98
C ASN A 618 -3.14 -27.29 15.29
N ALA A 619 -3.87 -26.18 15.52
CA ALA A 619 -5.11 -25.91 14.80
C ALA A 619 -4.90 -25.75 13.27
N LEU A 620 -3.83 -25.06 12.86
CA LEU A 620 -3.46 -24.89 11.45
C LEU A 620 -3.03 -26.21 10.78
N LEU A 621 -2.15 -26.98 11.44
CA LEU A 621 -1.64 -28.25 10.92
C LEU A 621 -2.75 -29.32 10.84
N LYS A 622 -3.73 -29.29 11.75
CA LYS A 622 -4.96 -30.08 11.73
C LYS A 622 -5.87 -29.67 10.57
N GLY A 623 -6.07 -28.38 10.35
CA GLY A 623 -6.86 -27.83 9.24
C GLY A 623 -6.27 -28.11 7.84
N LEU A 624 -4.94 -28.13 7.72
CA LEU A 624 -4.22 -28.33 6.46
C LEU A 624 -3.70 -29.76 6.24
N ASN A 625 -3.98 -30.68 7.16
CA ASN A 625 -3.53 -32.08 7.11
C ASN A 625 -1.99 -32.22 7.02
N LEU A 626 -1.25 -31.40 7.78
CA LEU A 626 0.21 -31.27 7.73
C LEU A 626 0.97 -31.90 8.92
N HIS A 627 0.28 -32.46 9.92
CA HIS A 627 0.90 -33.06 11.12
C HIS A 627 1.90 -34.21 10.84
N SER A 628 1.86 -34.83 9.66
CA SER A 628 2.81 -35.88 9.26
C SER A 628 4.12 -35.35 8.66
N VAL A 629 4.23 -34.02 8.47
CA VAL A 629 5.34 -33.35 7.79
C VAL A 629 5.96 -32.25 8.64
N ALA A 630 5.14 -31.51 9.38
CA ALA A 630 5.55 -30.39 10.22
C ALA A 630 6.09 -30.87 11.58
N GLY A 631 7.14 -30.20 12.07
CA GLY A 631 7.64 -30.37 13.45
C GLY A 631 6.97 -29.43 14.45
N GLU A 632 7.35 -29.56 15.72
CA GLU A 632 7.10 -28.53 16.74
C GLU A 632 7.82 -27.21 16.35
N PRO A 633 7.21 -26.03 16.60
CA PRO A 633 7.76 -24.75 16.14
C PRO A 633 8.98 -24.27 16.95
N ASP A 634 10.16 -24.27 16.33
CA ASP A 634 11.34 -23.59 16.88
C ASP A 634 11.20 -22.06 16.76
N LEU A 635 11.06 -21.40 17.91
CA LEU A 635 11.02 -19.95 18.04
C LEU A 635 12.05 -19.44 19.05
N ASP A 636 13.19 -20.13 19.26
CA ASP A 636 14.20 -19.71 20.24
C ASP A 636 14.88 -18.38 19.86
N GLU A 637 15.11 -18.13 18.57
CA GLU A 637 15.62 -16.85 18.07
C GLU A 637 14.64 -15.70 18.38
N TRP A 638 13.35 -15.90 18.10
CA TRP A 638 12.28 -14.93 18.38
C TRP A 638 12.10 -14.71 19.88
N THR A 639 12.10 -15.79 20.66
CA THR A 639 12.03 -15.74 22.13
C THR A 639 13.20 -14.95 22.71
N SER A 640 14.41 -15.15 22.17
CA SER A 640 15.62 -14.43 22.59
C SER A 640 15.60 -12.95 22.21
N ARG A 641 15.18 -12.62 20.97
CA ARG A 641 15.03 -11.24 20.48
C ARG A 641 13.99 -10.46 21.29
N THR A 642 12.85 -11.07 21.58
CA THR A 642 11.77 -10.44 22.37
C THR A 642 12.23 -10.20 23.82
N ARG A 643 12.82 -11.21 24.48
CA ARG A 643 13.44 -11.07 25.81
C ARG A 643 14.58 -10.06 25.88
N LEU A 644 15.27 -9.77 24.76
CA LEU A 644 16.27 -8.70 24.68
C LEU A 644 15.59 -7.33 24.65
N TYR A 645 14.60 -7.14 23.78
CA TYR A 645 13.82 -5.90 23.67
C TYR A 645 13.18 -5.49 25.00
N ASP A 646 12.56 -6.44 25.71
CA ASP A 646 11.88 -6.19 27.00
C ASP A 646 12.86 -5.76 28.13
N LYS A 647 14.18 -5.87 27.92
CA LYS A 647 15.25 -5.49 28.86
C LYS A 647 16.02 -4.21 28.47
N LEU A 648 15.59 -3.49 27.43
CA LEU A 648 16.31 -2.30 26.96
C LEU A 648 15.94 -1.08 27.80
N HIS A 649 16.90 -0.61 28.59
CA HIS A 649 16.76 0.57 29.46
C HIS A 649 17.46 1.80 28.88
N ASP A 650 18.75 1.68 28.50
CA ASP A 650 19.53 2.75 27.89
C ASP A 650 18.90 3.25 26.58
N SER A 651 18.46 4.50 26.54
CA SER A 651 17.88 5.12 25.34
C SER A 651 18.92 5.57 24.32
N VAL A 652 18.52 5.59 23.04
CA VAL A 652 19.14 6.40 21.98
C VAL A 652 18.06 7.24 21.31
N LYS A 653 18.28 8.54 21.20
CA LYS A 653 17.36 9.50 20.60
C LYS A 653 17.75 9.81 19.17
N ILE A 654 16.83 9.61 18.23
CA ILE A 654 17.03 9.98 16.83
C ILE A 654 15.96 11.00 16.42
N ALA A 655 16.40 12.17 15.95
CA ALA A 655 15.53 13.19 15.39
C ALA A 655 15.15 12.81 13.95
N MET A 656 13.87 12.55 13.69
CA MET A 656 13.36 12.28 12.34
C MET A 656 12.76 13.56 11.75
N VAL A 657 13.49 14.16 10.81
CA VAL A 657 13.15 15.49 10.23
C VAL A 657 12.22 15.30 9.02
N GLY A 658 10.92 15.20 9.31
CA GLY A 658 9.91 14.68 8.40
C GLY A 658 8.93 15.73 7.85
N LYS A 659 8.22 15.34 6.78
CA LYS A 659 7.06 16.06 6.21
C LYS A 659 5.72 15.55 6.76
N TYR A 660 5.72 14.32 7.28
CA TYR A 660 4.54 13.56 7.72
C TYR A 660 4.60 13.19 9.21
N THR A 661 5.21 14.04 10.05
CA THR A 661 5.45 13.76 11.48
C THR A 661 4.20 13.47 12.32
N GLY A 662 3.03 13.94 11.90
CA GLY A 662 1.75 13.65 12.54
C GLY A 662 1.17 12.25 12.23
N LEU A 663 1.81 11.44 11.38
CA LEU A 663 1.38 10.08 11.05
C LEU A 663 2.59 9.14 11.00
N SER A 664 2.74 8.29 12.02
CA SER A 664 3.82 7.29 12.12
C SER A 664 3.93 6.39 10.88
N ASP A 665 2.78 6.12 10.26
CA ASP A 665 2.63 5.07 9.26
C ASP A 665 3.14 5.51 7.88
N SER A 666 3.34 6.83 7.68
CA SER A 666 4.04 7.40 6.52
C SER A 666 5.55 7.13 6.51
N TYR A 667 6.11 6.60 7.62
CA TYR A 667 7.54 6.30 7.79
C TYR A 667 7.79 4.95 8.50
N LEU A 668 6.82 4.02 8.45
CA LEU A 668 6.86 2.80 9.25
C LEU A 668 8.08 1.91 8.95
N SER A 669 8.55 1.85 7.70
CA SER A 669 9.76 1.10 7.34
C SER A 669 11.00 1.68 8.00
N VAL A 670 11.14 3.01 7.99
CA VAL A 670 12.24 3.74 8.65
C VAL A 670 12.22 3.47 10.16
N LEU A 671 11.03 3.51 10.78
CA LEU A 671 10.84 3.16 12.19
C LEU A 671 11.23 1.71 12.50
N LYS A 672 10.83 0.73 11.66
CA LYS A 672 11.26 -0.67 11.85
C LYS A 672 12.76 -0.83 11.65
N ALA A 673 13.38 -0.14 10.68
CA ALA A 673 14.81 -0.23 10.43
C ALA A 673 15.65 0.35 11.59
N LEU A 674 15.25 1.50 12.14
CA LEU A 674 15.81 2.06 13.39
C LEU A 674 15.64 1.09 14.57
N LEU A 675 14.46 0.48 14.72
CA LEU A 675 14.18 -0.48 15.80
C LEU A 675 15.09 -1.71 15.71
N HIS A 676 15.27 -2.28 14.51
CA HIS A 676 16.16 -3.43 14.30
C HIS A 676 17.62 -3.08 14.68
N ALA A 677 18.11 -1.92 14.24
CA ALA A 677 19.46 -1.44 14.54
C ALA A 677 19.67 -1.14 16.04
N SER A 678 18.64 -0.61 16.72
CA SER A 678 18.69 -0.26 18.14
C SER A 678 18.70 -1.50 19.04
N VAL A 679 17.88 -2.51 18.73
CA VAL A 679 17.86 -3.78 19.48
C VAL A 679 19.20 -4.52 19.36
N VAL A 680 19.77 -4.62 18.15
CA VAL A 680 21.12 -5.19 17.94
C VAL A 680 22.22 -4.33 18.59
N SER A 681 21.94 -3.07 18.88
CA SER A 681 22.84 -2.18 19.62
C SER A 681 22.66 -2.18 21.13
N ASN A 682 21.73 -2.97 21.68
CA ASN A 682 21.31 -2.95 23.09
C ASN A 682 20.86 -1.54 23.55
N ARG A 683 20.05 -0.87 22.71
CA ARG A 683 19.49 0.45 22.99
C ARG A 683 17.98 0.49 22.77
N LYS A 684 17.27 1.15 23.67
CA LYS A 684 15.86 1.51 23.51
C LYS A 684 15.76 2.69 22.54
N LEU A 685 15.07 2.51 21.43
CA LEU A 685 14.86 3.59 20.47
C LEU A 685 13.86 4.62 21.03
N THR A 686 14.27 5.89 21.03
CA THR A 686 13.39 7.06 21.12
C THR A 686 13.46 7.81 19.80
N VAL A 687 12.32 8.12 19.18
CA VAL A 687 12.25 8.92 17.95
C VAL A 687 11.63 10.27 18.30
N GLU A 688 12.39 11.33 18.13
CA GLU A 688 11.92 12.70 18.27
C GLU A 688 11.41 13.16 16.90
N TRP A 689 10.12 13.50 16.80
CA TRP A 689 9.49 13.87 15.53
C TRP A 689 9.62 15.37 15.29
N VAL A 690 10.48 15.76 14.34
CA VAL A 690 10.77 17.17 14.03
C VAL A 690 10.09 17.55 12.71
N PRO A 691 9.00 18.36 12.72
CA PRO A 691 8.31 18.75 11.49
C PRO A 691 9.20 19.73 10.72
N ALA A 692 9.55 19.39 9.47
CA ALA A 692 10.56 20.14 8.75
C ALA A 692 10.20 21.61 8.51
N GLY A 693 8.91 21.93 8.31
CA GLY A 693 8.46 23.34 8.18
C GLY A 693 8.59 24.16 9.45
N ASP A 694 8.63 23.54 10.63
CA ASP A 694 8.71 24.23 11.91
C ASP A 694 10.14 24.75 12.18
N LEU A 695 11.15 24.21 11.48
CA LEU A 695 12.54 24.67 11.52
C LEU A 695 12.83 25.89 10.64
N GLU A 696 11.87 26.35 9.81
CA GLU A 696 12.09 27.39 8.79
C GLU A 696 11.90 28.82 9.33
N ASP A 697 12.57 29.79 8.70
CA ASP A 697 12.55 31.23 9.06
C ASP A 697 11.15 31.89 9.01
N ILE A 698 10.17 31.22 8.40
CA ILE A 698 8.76 31.64 8.41
C ILE A 698 8.16 31.29 9.78
N SER A 699 8.34 30.05 10.24
CA SER A 699 7.90 29.57 11.55
C SER A 699 8.57 30.34 12.71
N ALA A 700 9.83 30.75 12.54
CA ALA A 700 10.51 31.67 13.49
C ALA A 700 9.78 33.02 13.69
N LYS A 701 9.01 33.47 12.69
CA LYS A 701 8.30 34.76 12.68
C LYS A 701 6.81 34.61 13.01
N GLU A 702 6.17 33.54 12.54
CA GLU A 702 4.74 33.30 12.71
C GLU A 702 4.40 32.50 13.98
N ALA A 703 5.30 31.61 14.43
CA ALA A 703 5.08 30.70 15.56
C ALA A 703 6.40 30.42 16.34
N PRO A 704 7.02 31.45 16.95
CA PRO A 704 8.36 31.33 17.54
C PRO A 704 8.49 30.26 18.64
N GLU A 705 7.41 29.97 19.39
CA GLU A 705 7.39 28.89 20.38
C GLU A 705 7.51 27.50 19.75
N VAL A 706 6.84 27.29 18.61
CA VAL A 706 6.88 26.02 17.85
C VAL A 706 8.25 25.84 17.20
N TYR A 707 8.79 26.91 16.60
CA TYR A 707 10.15 26.93 16.07
C TYR A 707 11.19 26.60 17.15
N ALA A 708 11.10 27.23 18.33
CA ALA A 708 11.99 26.94 19.45
C ALA A 708 11.89 25.46 19.88
N ALA A 709 10.67 24.92 20.03
CA ALA A 709 10.47 23.51 20.39
C ALA A 709 11.05 22.54 19.35
N ALA A 710 10.84 22.80 18.05
CA ALA A 710 11.40 21.97 16.97
C ALA A 710 12.94 21.97 16.98
N TRP A 711 13.56 23.13 17.24
CA TRP A 711 15.01 23.24 17.37
C TRP A 711 15.58 22.59 18.65
N GLU A 712 14.86 22.64 19.78
CA GLU A 712 15.29 21.93 20.99
C GLU A 712 15.19 20.40 20.83
N LEU A 713 14.17 19.89 20.14
CA LEU A 713 14.09 18.46 19.79
C LEU A 713 15.24 18.02 18.86
N LEU A 714 15.63 18.87 17.90
CA LEU A 714 16.74 18.58 16.99
C LEU A 714 18.12 18.60 17.69
N LYS A 715 18.36 19.58 18.58
CA LYS A 715 19.61 19.68 19.36
C LYS A 715 19.71 18.62 20.47
N GLY A 716 18.57 18.15 20.97
CA GLY A 716 18.47 17.19 22.08
C GLY A 716 18.56 15.72 21.67
N ALA A 717 18.95 15.42 20.42
CA ALA A 717 19.03 14.08 19.85
C ALA A 717 20.48 13.62 19.59
N ASP A 718 20.72 12.32 19.72
CA ASP A 718 22.03 11.68 19.54
C ASP A 718 22.38 11.44 18.06
N GLY A 719 21.41 11.64 17.16
CA GLY A 719 21.55 11.50 15.71
C GLY A 719 20.35 12.06 14.94
N VAL A 720 20.56 12.42 13.68
CA VAL A 720 19.58 13.04 12.78
C VAL A 720 19.32 12.14 11.57
N LEU A 721 18.06 11.91 11.24
CA LEU A 721 17.64 11.18 10.04
C LEU A 721 16.71 12.04 9.19
N VAL A 722 17.09 12.24 7.92
CA VAL A 722 16.25 12.90 6.91
C VAL A 722 15.72 11.84 5.94
N PRO A 723 14.45 11.43 6.06
CA PRO A 723 13.88 10.41 5.21
C PRO A 723 13.50 10.97 3.82
N GLY A 724 13.15 10.05 2.92
CA GLY A 724 12.61 10.35 1.60
C GLY A 724 11.38 11.27 1.64
N GLY A 725 11.06 11.83 0.47
CA GLY A 725 9.94 12.73 0.28
C GLY A 725 9.89 13.25 -1.15
N PHE A 726 8.95 14.16 -1.41
CA PHE A 726 8.72 14.78 -2.71
C PHE A 726 8.15 16.19 -2.53
N GLY A 727 8.45 17.09 -3.45
CA GLY A 727 8.00 18.48 -3.48
C GLY A 727 8.69 19.41 -2.47
N ASP A 728 8.56 20.70 -2.76
CA ASP A 728 9.09 21.89 -2.06
C ASP A 728 8.96 21.93 -0.52
N ARG A 729 7.83 21.47 0.03
CA ARG A 729 7.42 21.77 1.40
C ARG A 729 8.35 21.15 2.47
N GLY A 730 9.01 22.01 3.24
CA GLY A 730 9.94 21.61 4.31
C GLY A 730 11.36 21.32 3.81
N VAL A 731 11.68 21.63 2.54
CA VAL A 731 13.02 21.45 1.99
C VAL A 731 14.04 22.35 2.70
N GLN A 732 13.71 23.61 3.03
CA GLN A 732 14.67 24.51 3.68
C GLN A 732 14.94 24.08 5.13
N GLY A 733 13.91 23.63 5.86
CA GLY A 733 14.10 23.09 7.21
C GLY A 733 14.92 21.80 7.24
N LYS A 734 14.80 20.95 6.21
CA LYS A 734 15.69 19.79 6.02
C LYS A 734 17.14 20.20 5.75
N ILE A 735 17.38 21.24 4.94
CA ILE A 735 18.72 21.81 4.68
C ILE A 735 19.32 22.35 6.00
N LEU A 736 18.54 23.08 6.79
CA LEU A 736 18.97 23.60 8.10
C LEU A 736 19.32 22.47 9.09
N ALA A 737 18.57 21.37 9.09
CA ALA A 737 18.88 20.20 9.92
C ALA A 737 20.15 19.45 9.48
N ALA A 738 20.35 19.27 8.17
CA ALA A 738 21.58 18.68 7.63
C ALA A 738 22.81 19.54 7.95
N LYS A 739 22.68 20.87 7.84
CA LYS A 739 23.70 21.85 8.22
C LYS A 739 24.05 21.74 9.70
N TYR A 740 23.04 21.76 10.57
CA TYR A 740 23.24 21.65 12.00
C TYR A 740 23.99 20.37 12.37
N ALA A 741 23.60 19.23 11.78
CA ALA A 741 24.28 17.96 12.01
C ALA A 741 25.76 18.03 11.59
N ARG A 742 26.04 18.45 10.34
CA ARG A 742 27.41 18.58 9.79
C ARG A 742 28.31 19.48 10.64
N GLU A 743 27.79 20.61 11.12
CA GLU A 743 28.57 21.63 11.84
C GLU A 743 28.80 21.31 13.31
N ASN A 744 28.00 20.41 13.90
CA ASN A 744 28.08 20.03 15.31
C ASN A 744 28.59 18.59 15.53
N GLY A 745 28.93 17.86 14.46
CA GLY A 745 29.45 16.49 14.54
C GLY A 745 28.38 15.41 14.80
N ILE A 746 27.10 15.76 14.68
CA ILE A 746 25.97 14.89 15.08
C ILE A 746 25.70 13.85 13.99
N PRO A 747 25.72 12.54 14.30
CA PRO A 747 25.50 11.46 13.34
C PRO A 747 24.29 11.67 12.42
N PHE A 748 24.51 11.67 11.10
CA PHE A 748 23.51 11.98 10.08
C PHE A 748 23.30 10.82 9.10
N LEU A 749 22.03 10.52 8.79
CA LEU A 749 21.62 9.64 7.69
C LEU A 749 20.57 10.32 6.80
N GLY A 750 20.93 10.57 5.53
CA GLY A 750 20.02 11.04 4.50
C GLY A 750 19.57 9.90 3.58
N ILE A 751 18.26 9.72 3.37
CA ILE A 751 17.69 8.66 2.54
C ILE A 751 16.92 9.26 1.35
N CYS A 752 17.24 8.84 0.13
CA CYS A 752 16.67 9.34 -1.12
C CYS A 752 16.81 10.88 -1.18
N LEU A 753 15.70 11.63 -1.04
CA LEU A 753 15.70 13.08 -0.84
C LEU A 753 16.69 13.55 0.24
N GLY A 754 16.91 12.79 1.32
CA GLY A 754 17.89 13.15 2.36
C GLY A 754 19.34 13.24 1.87
N MET A 755 19.74 12.47 0.86
CA MET A 755 21.04 12.62 0.20
C MET A 755 21.09 13.89 -0.66
N GLN A 756 20.03 14.16 -1.41
CA GLN A 756 19.91 15.36 -2.25
C GLN A 756 19.97 16.64 -1.41
N ILE A 757 19.30 16.65 -0.25
CA ILE A 757 19.38 17.72 0.75
C ILE A 757 20.82 17.93 1.24
N ALA A 758 21.54 16.85 1.57
CA ALA A 758 22.93 16.94 2.04
C ALA A 758 23.87 17.55 0.98
N VAL A 759 23.69 17.19 -0.30
CA VAL A 759 24.45 17.78 -1.42
C VAL A 759 24.11 19.27 -1.59
N ILE A 760 22.83 19.65 -1.55
CA ILE A 760 22.39 21.05 -1.67
C ILE A 760 22.91 21.90 -0.50
N GLU A 761 22.89 21.37 0.73
CA GLU A 761 23.45 22.03 1.91
C GLU A 761 24.94 22.28 1.76
N PHE A 762 25.70 21.26 1.33
CA PHE A 762 27.14 21.35 1.15
C PHE A 762 27.53 22.36 0.06
N SER A 763 26.81 22.38 -1.07
CA SER A 763 26.99 23.41 -2.11
C SER A 763 26.76 24.82 -1.58
N ARG A 764 25.72 25.04 -0.76
CA ARG A 764 25.38 26.36 -0.22
C ARG A 764 26.33 26.84 0.87
N SER A 765 26.75 25.95 1.77
CA SER A 765 27.54 26.29 2.96
C SER A 765 29.05 26.17 2.77
N VAL A 766 29.54 25.22 1.97
CA VAL A 766 30.97 24.92 1.82
C VAL A 766 31.53 25.41 0.49
N LEU A 767 30.82 25.20 -0.63
CA LEU A 767 31.20 25.77 -1.93
C LEU A 767 30.79 27.25 -2.09
N GLY A 768 29.94 27.78 -1.21
CA GLY A 768 29.44 29.16 -1.27
C GLY A 768 28.43 29.43 -2.40
N ILE A 769 27.91 28.40 -3.06
CA ILE A 769 26.95 28.50 -4.16
C ILE A 769 25.55 28.64 -3.55
N HIS A 770 25.18 29.86 -3.16
CA HIS A 770 23.96 30.10 -2.37
C HIS A 770 22.65 29.82 -3.14
N ASP A 771 22.65 29.89 -4.46
CA ASP A 771 21.52 29.58 -5.34
C ASP A 771 21.41 28.08 -5.68
N ALA A 772 22.38 27.26 -5.26
CA ALA A 772 22.40 25.82 -5.49
C ALA A 772 21.08 25.15 -5.09
N ASN A 773 20.48 24.36 -5.99
CA ASN A 773 19.18 23.74 -5.72
C ASN A 773 18.96 22.44 -6.51
N SER A 774 17.80 21.81 -6.29
CA SER A 774 17.28 20.75 -7.16
C SER A 774 16.29 21.33 -8.17
N THR A 775 16.35 20.85 -9.41
CA THR A 775 15.35 21.17 -10.45
C THR A 775 13.94 20.61 -10.13
N GLU A 776 13.77 19.85 -9.03
CA GLU A 776 12.45 19.51 -8.48
C GLU A 776 11.79 20.70 -7.75
N PHE A 777 12.57 21.52 -7.05
CA PHE A 777 12.08 22.59 -6.17
C PHE A 777 12.20 23.98 -6.81
N ASP A 778 13.19 24.13 -7.68
CA ASP A 778 13.55 25.39 -8.34
C ASP A 778 14.09 25.07 -9.74
N PRO A 779 13.22 25.06 -10.77
CA PRO A 779 13.62 24.77 -12.14
C PRO A 779 14.52 25.83 -12.78
N GLU A 780 14.59 27.03 -12.21
CA GLU A 780 15.27 28.20 -12.78
C GLU A 780 16.63 28.49 -12.09
N THR A 781 17.07 27.63 -11.15
CA THR A 781 18.39 27.74 -10.52
C THR A 781 19.52 27.73 -11.57
N ALA A 782 20.45 28.68 -11.47
CA ALA A 782 21.62 28.73 -12.35
C ALA A 782 22.67 27.66 -12.00
N ASN A 783 22.59 27.07 -10.81
CA ASN A 783 23.51 26.04 -10.31
C ASN A 783 22.77 24.77 -9.85
N PRO A 784 22.15 24.01 -10.78
CA PRO A 784 21.39 22.80 -10.46
C PRO A 784 22.31 21.68 -9.97
N CYS A 785 22.37 21.49 -8.65
CA CYS A 785 23.14 20.43 -8.00
C CYS A 785 22.48 19.06 -8.10
N VAL A 786 21.15 19.05 -8.30
CA VAL A 786 20.33 17.86 -8.45
C VAL A 786 19.40 18.06 -9.65
N VAL A 787 19.41 17.12 -10.58
CA VAL A 787 18.80 17.23 -11.92
C VAL A 787 17.88 16.05 -12.24
N PHE A 788 16.85 16.29 -13.05
CA PHE A 788 15.96 15.23 -13.54
C PHE A 788 16.71 14.32 -14.53
N MET A 789 17.00 13.08 -14.14
CA MET A 789 17.77 12.12 -14.95
C MET A 789 17.12 10.72 -14.97
N PRO A 790 15.91 10.60 -15.56
CA PRO A 790 15.12 9.37 -15.56
C PRO A 790 15.84 8.20 -16.24
N GLU A 791 15.40 6.97 -15.95
CA GLU A 791 15.82 5.80 -16.70
C GLU A 791 15.09 5.76 -18.07
N GLY A 792 15.85 5.52 -19.13
CA GLY A 792 15.30 5.30 -20.47
C GLY A 792 14.90 3.83 -20.65
N SER A 793 13.60 3.55 -20.75
CA SER A 793 13.10 2.19 -20.96
C SER A 793 12.98 1.84 -22.45
N LYS A 794 13.20 0.56 -22.77
CA LYS A 794 12.92 -0.03 -24.09
C LYS A 794 11.47 -0.54 -24.22
N THR A 795 10.73 -0.64 -23.12
CA THR A 795 9.35 -1.16 -23.08
C THR A 795 8.31 -0.08 -22.79
N HIS A 796 8.72 1.06 -22.22
CA HIS A 796 7.85 2.20 -21.90
C HIS A 796 8.44 3.47 -22.52
N MET A 797 7.63 4.20 -23.28
CA MET A 797 8.05 5.47 -23.87
C MET A 797 8.03 6.60 -22.82
N GLY A 798 9.05 7.47 -22.86
CA GLY A 798 9.22 8.58 -21.92
C GLY A 798 10.28 8.30 -20.84
N GLY A 799 10.46 9.26 -19.94
CA GLY A 799 11.40 9.12 -18.82
C GLY A 799 10.79 8.32 -17.67
N THR A 800 11.31 7.12 -17.41
CA THR A 800 10.84 6.23 -16.33
C THR A 800 11.54 6.50 -14.99
N MET A 801 10.87 6.17 -13.88
CA MET A 801 11.44 6.29 -12.53
C MET A 801 12.53 5.22 -12.31
N ARG A 802 13.63 5.58 -11.63
CA ARG A 802 14.61 4.61 -11.13
C ARG A 802 13.97 3.85 -9.96
N LEU A 803 13.56 2.61 -10.24
CA LEU A 803 12.59 1.87 -9.43
C LEU A 803 12.96 0.38 -9.29
N GLY A 804 12.79 -0.16 -8.08
CA GLY A 804 13.10 -1.56 -7.74
C GLY A 804 14.56 -1.76 -7.36
N SER A 805 15.03 -3.02 -7.36
CA SER A 805 16.43 -3.30 -7.05
C SER A 805 17.33 -2.79 -8.18
N ARG A 806 18.41 -2.09 -7.81
CA ARG A 806 19.53 -1.75 -8.70
C ARG A 806 20.84 -2.06 -7.97
N ARG A 807 21.91 -2.14 -8.74
CA ARG A 807 23.26 -2.36 -8.24
C ARG A 807 23.98 -1.04 -8.02
N THR A 808 24.56 -0.90 -6.84
CA THR A 808 25.49 0.17 -6.47
C THR A 808 26.86 -0.44 -6.21
N TYR A 809 27.87 -0.03 -6.98
CA TYR A 809 29.25 -0.44 -6.78
C TYR A 809 29.95 0.52 -5.81
N PHE A 810 30.83 0.01 -4.95
CA PHE A 810 31.68 0.85 -4.12
C PHE A 810 32.90 1.31 -4.92
N ASN A 811 33.03 2.62 -5.12
CA ASN A 811 34.17 3.25 -5.78
C ASN A 811 35.43 3.16 -4.89
N VAL A 812 35.24 3.26 -3.58
CA VAL A 812 36.29 3.26 -2.55
C VAL A 812 35.91 2.29 -1.44
N MET A 813 36.78 1.32 -1.15
CA MET A 813 36.54 0.28 -0.13
C MET A 813 36.83 0.75 1.31
N ASP A 814 37.57 1.86 1.48
CA ASP A 814 37.98 2.36 2.80
C ASP A 814 36.93 3.32 3.44
N CYS A 815 35.73 3.44 2.84
CA CYS A 815 34.64 4.25 3.37
C CYS A 815 33.87 3.55 4.51
N LYS A 816 33.03 4.30 5.24
CA LYS A 816 32.25 3.78 6.38
C LYS A 816 31.17 2.80 5.88
N SER A 817 30.52 3.10 4.76
CA SER A 817 29.47 2.26 4.15
C SER A 817 29.99 0.90 3.71
N ALA A 818 31.09 0.83 2.95
CA ALA A 818 31.64 -0.45 2.50
C ALA A 818 31.99 -1.36 3.70
N LYS A 819 32.59 -0.79 4.75
CA LYS A 819 32.91 -1.51 6.01
C LYS A 819 31.66 -1.99 6.74
N LEU A 820 30.57 -1.22 6.76
CA LEU A 820 29.27 -1.62 7.32
C LEU A 820 28.62 -2.75 6.52
N TYR A 821 28.71 -2.72 5.19
CA TYR A 821 28.25 -3.80 4.30
C TYR A 821 29.24 -4.99 4.19
N GLY A 822 30.30 -5.03 5.02
CA GLY A 822 31.22 -6.18 5.10
C GLY A 822 32.28 -6.25 4.01
N ASN A 823 32.65 -5.12 3.41
CA ASN A 823 33.64 -4.98 2.33
C ASN A 823 33.30 -5.75 1.04
N VAL A 824 32.00 -5.91 0.74
CA VAL A 824 31.53 -6.37 -0.57
C VAL A 824 31.79 -5.31 -1.65
N LYS A 825 32.05 -5.72 -2.90
CA LYS A 825 32.33 -4.80 -4.02
C LYS A 825 31.12 -4.00 -4.51
N PHE A 826 29.93 -4.53 -4.29
CA PHE A 826 28.65 -3.91 -4.66
C PHE A 826 27.56 -4.37 -3.71
N VAL A 827 26.48 -3.61 -3.66
CA VAL A 827 25.21 -3.96 -3.02
C VAL A 827 24.07 -3.84 -4.01
N ASP A 828 23.07 -4.70 -3.88
CA ASP A 828 21.83 -4.63 -4.65
C ASP A 828 20.73 -4.10 -3.71
N GLU A 829 20.31 -2.85 -3.89
CA GLU A 829 19.37 -2.12 -3.00
C GLU A 829 18.19 -1.52 -3.78
N ARG A 830 17.11 -1.12 -3.07
CA ARG A 830 15.85 -0.69 -3.70
C ARG A 830 15.77 0.83 -3.87
N HIS A 831 15.49 1.28 -5.09
CA HIS A 831 15.35 2.70 -5.45
C HIS A 831 13.89 3.07 -5.73
N ARG A 832 13.55 4.36 -5.56
CA ARG A 832 12.25 4.96 -5.88
C ARG A 832 12.36 6.47 -6.13
N HIS A 833 13.12 6.89 -7.14
CA HIS A 833 13.36 8.33 -7.42
C HIS A 833 13.50 8.67 -8.91
N ARG A 834 13.55 9.98 -9.19
CA ARG A 834 13.59 10.56 -10.55
C ARG A 834 14.70 11.61 -10.77
N TYR A 835 15.33 12.04 -9.68
CA TYR A 835 16.33 13.09 -9.65
C TYR A 835 17.65 12.52 -9.13
N GLU A 836 18.75 12.95 -9.71
CA GLU A 836 20.12 12.49 -9.43
C GLU A 836 21.01 13.69 -9.13
N VAL A 837 22.14 13.47 -8.43
CA VAL A 837 23.20 14.48 -8.33
C VAL A 837 23.70 14.82 -9.74
N ASN A 838 23.89 16.12 -10.04
CA ASN A 838 24.38 16.56 -11.33
C ASN A 838 25.84 16.10 -11.55
N PRO A 839 26.12 15.24 -12.56
CA PRO A 839 27.47 14.72 -12.79
C PRO A 839 28.51 15.83 -13.01
N ASP A 840 28.11 16.94 -13.61
CA ASP A 840 29.00 18.06 -13.93
C ASP A 840 29.51 18.78 -12.67
N MET A 841 28.82 18.63 -11.53
CA MET A 841 29.21 19.21 -10.23
C MET A 841 29.93 18.23 -9.30
N VAL A 842 29.96 16.93 -9.61
CA VAL A 842 30.57 15.88 -8.76
C VAL A 842 32.02 16.20 -8.44
N CYS A 843 32.83 16.49 -9.46
CA CYS A 843 34.25 16.81 -9.30
C CYS A 843 34.47 18.05 -8.39
N GLN A 844 33.59 19.05 -8.45
CA GLN A 844 33.70 20.23 -7.59
C GLN A 844 33.38 19.91 -6.12
N LEU A 845 32.39 19.04 -5.87
CA LEU A 845 32.00 18.58 -4.54
C LEU A 845 33.09 17.70 -3.89
N GLU A 846 33.67 16.76 -4.65
CA GLU A 846 34.76 15.90 -4.18
C GLU A 846 36.01 16.71 -3.83
N ASN A 847 36.40 17.68 -4.67
CA ASN A 847 37.54 18.57 -4.38
C ASN A 847 37.32 19.46 -3.14
N ALA A 848 36.07 19.65 -2.69
CA ALA A 848 35.74 20.33 -1.44
C ALA A 848 35.56 19.38 -0.24
N GLY A 849 35.74 18.07 -0.43
CA GLY A 849 35.74 17.05 0.64
C GLY A 849 34.44 16.28 0.82
N LEU A 850 33.49 16.34 -0.12
CA LEU A 850 32.28 15.52 -0.11
C LEU A 850 32.45 14.30 -1.04
N SER A 851 32.74 13.15 -0.46
CA SER A 851 33.22 11.95 -1.17
C SER A 851 32.08 11.07 -1.71
N PHE A 852 32.03 10.82 -3.02
CA PHE A 852 31.04 9.90 -3.62
C PHE A 852 31.54 8.45 -3.68
N VAL A 853 31.37 7.76 -2.56
CA VAL A 853 31.95 6.44 -2.32
C VAL A 853 31.24 5.28 -3.05
N GLY A 854 30.06 5.51 -3.65
CA GLY A 854 29.34 4.50 -4.42
C GLY A 854 28.52 5.05 -5.58
N SER A 855 28.49 4.32 -6.71
CA SER A 855 27.89 4.74 -7.97
C SER A 855 27.10 3.63 -8.68
N ASP A 856 26.31 3.98 -9.71
CA ASP A 856 25.61 3.01 -10.55
C ASP A 856 26.53 2.26 -11.53
N GLU A 857 26.00 1.27 -12.25
CA GLU A 857 26.76 0.45 -13.21
C GLU A 857 27.42 1.26 -14.36
N THR A 858 27.03 2.53 -14.54
CA THR A 858 27.59 3.43 -15.56
C THR A 858 28.65 4.38 -15.01
N GLY A 859 28.81 4.44 -13.68
CA GLY A 859 29.64 5.44 -12.99
C GLY A 859 29.11 6.88 -13.11
N ARG A 860 27.89 7.08 -13.67
CA ARG A 860 27.32 8.41 -13.92
C ARG A 860 26.40 8.88 -12.80
N ARG A 861 25.68 7.97 -12.15
CA ARG A 861 24.88 8.30 -10.96
C ARG A 861 25.69 8.05 -9.71
N MET A 862 25.71 9.02 -8.81
CA MET A 862 26.29 8.87 -7.48
C MET A 862 25.19 8.50 -6.49
N GLU A 863 25.34 7.35 -5.85
CA GLU A 863 24.28 6.66 -5.10
C GLU A 863 24.55 6.66 -3.58
N ILE A 864 25.81 6.88 -3.18
CA ILE A 864 26.27 6.98 -1.79
C ILE A 864 27.24 8.16 -1.68
N VAL A 865 27.03 9.01 -0.68
CA VAL A 865 27.92 10.13 -0.35
C VAL A 865 28.32 10.08 1.13
N GLU A 866 29.59 10.35 1.43
CA GLU A 866 30.13 10.43 2.78
C GLU A 866 30.93 11.72 2.98
N LEU A 867 30.99 12.20 4.24
CA LEU A 867 31.92 13.24 4.65
C LEU A 867 32.95 12.62 5.60
N ASP A 868 34.19 12.46 5.12
CA ASP A 868 35.21 11.65 5.81
C ASP A 868 35.58 12.20 7.19
N ALA A 869 35.72 13.53 7.29
CA ALA A 869 36.08 14.26 8.51
C ALA A 869 34.99 14.26 9.61
N HIS A 870 33.78 13.79 9.31
CA HIS A 870 32.64 13.78 10.24
C HIS A 870 32.42 12.38 10.84
N PRO A 871 32.09 12.21 12.14
CA PRO A 871 31.96 10.90 12.79
C PRO A 871 31.08 9.91 12.01
N TYR A 872 29.87 10.34 11.64
CA TYR A 872 29.01 9.62 10.69
C TYR A 872 28.13 10.62 9.95
N PHE A 873 28.34 10.79 8.66
CA PHE A 873 27.49 11.62 7.79
C PHE A 873 27.41 10.89 6.45
N VAL A 874 26.27 10.23 6.23
CA VAL A 874 26.05 9.37 5.06
C VAL A 874 24.75 9.78 4.40
N GLY A 875 24.79 10.02 3.09
CA GLY A 875 23.61 10.11 2.24
C GLY A 875 23.56 8.91 1.30
N VAL A 876 22.37 8.35 1.08
CA VAL A 876 22.11 7.36 0.02
C VAL A 876 20.87 7.70 -0.78
N GLN A 877 20.90 7.41 -2.09
CA GLN A 877 19.76 7.59 -3.01
C GLN A 877 18.74 6.44 -2.92
N PHE A 878 19.19 5.22 -2.60
CA PHE A 878 18.32 4.07 -2.34
C PHE A 878 17.63 4.14 -0.96
N HIS A 879 16.71 3.20 -0.73
CA HIS A 879 15.92 3.06 0.49
C HIS A 879 16.36 1.84 1.33
N PRO A 880 17.43 1.97 2.16
CA PRO A 880 17.96 0.88 2.99
C PRO A 880 16.99 0.32 4.03
N GLU A 881 15.85 0.96 4.28
CA GLU A 881 14.80 0.54 5.20
C GLU A 881 13.95 -0.66 4.70
N PHE A 882 13.90 -0.88 3.38
CA PHE A 882 13.10 -1.96 2.78
C PHE A 882 13.74 -3.35 2.99
N LYS A 883 15.07 -3.46 2.90
CA LYS A 883 15.81 -4.73 3.09
C LYS A 883 16.14 -5.07 4.55
N SER A 884 15.88 -4.16 5.49
CA SER A 884 16.05 -4.41 6.93
C SER A 884 15.17 -5.58 7.43
N ARG A 885 15.71 -6.47 8.28
CA ARG A 885 15.01 -7.60 8.92
C ARG A 885 15.30 -7.65 10.44
N PRO A 886 14.42 -8.21 11.29
CA PRO A 886 14.63 -8.24 12.75
C PRO A 886 15.90 -8.96 13.23
N GLY A 887 16.46 -9.87 12.44
CA GLY A 887 17.76 -10.53 12.69
C GLY A 887 18.92 -10.02 11.84
N LYS A 888 18.64 -9.18 10.84
CA LYS A 888 19.60 -8.61 9.90
C LYS A 888 19.26 -7.12 9.73
N PRO A 889 19.61 -6.26 10.69
CA PRO A 889 19.34 -4.83 10.58
C PRO A 889 20.05 -4.25 9.36
N SER A 890 19.43 -3.27 8.72
CA SER A 890 20.07 -2.57 7.59
C SER A 890 21.40 -1.93 8.02
N PRO A 891 22.52 -2.15 7.31
CA PRO A 891 23.85 -1.74 7.77
C PRO A 891 24.00 -0.23 8.01
N LEU A 892 23.34 0.62 7.22
CA LEU A 892 23.41 2.07 7.39
C LEU A 892 22.59 2.59 8.58
N PHE A 893 21.50 1.92 8.93
CA PHE A 893 20.77 2.17 10.17
C PHE A 893 21.57 1.70 11.39
N LEU A 894 22.27 0.55 11.27
CA LEU A 894 23.20 0.08 12.30
C LEU A 894 24.38 1.06 12.47
N GLY A 895 24.93 1.59 11.39
CA GLY A 895 25.95 2.64 11.38
C GLY A 895 25.50 3.88 12.15
N LEU A 896 24.33 4.42 11.81
CA LEU A 896 23.75 5.60 12.49
C LEU A 896 23.60 5.38 14.01
N ILE A 897 22.97 4.27 14.43
CA ILE A 897 22.76 3.99 15.85
C ILE A 897 24.11 3.75 16.57
N LYS A 898 25.06 3.06 15.94
CA LYS A 898 26.40 2.86 16.52
C LYS A 898 27.18 4.16 16.63
N ALA A 899 27.05 5.08 15.70
CA ALA A 899 27.64 6.41 15.78
C ALA A 899 27.02 7.23 16.92
N ALA A 900 25.69 7.29 17.00
CA ALA A 900 24.94 7.96 18.08
C ALA A 900 25.29 7.42 19.48
N CYS A 901 25.73 6.15 19.57
CA CYS A 901 26.16 5.53 20.83
C CYS A 901 27.66 5.62 21.12
N GLY A 902 28.48 6.25 20.26
CA GLY A 902 29.94 6.25 20.40
C GLY A 902 30.59 4.86 20.23
N GLN A 903 29.93 3.95 19.52
CA GLN A 903 30.34 2.54 19.36
C GLN A 903 30.80 2.19 17.93
N LEU A 904 30.76 3.13 16.98
CA LEU A 904 31.01 2.85 15.56
C LEU A 904 32.44 2.34 15.32
N ASP A 905 33.47 3.04 15.76
CA ASP A 905 34.86 2.70 15.44
C ASP A 905 35.26 1.32 15.96
N ALA A 906 34.86 0.99 17.19
CA ALA A 906 35.07 -0.33 17.78
C ALA A 906 34.34 -1.46 17.01
N PHE A 907 33.18 -1.16 16.41
CA PHE A 907 32.46 -2.10 15.55
C PHE A 907 33.15 -2.29 14.19
N LEU A 908 33.59 -1.20 13.55
CA LEU A 908 34.29 -1.25 12.25
C LEU A 908 35.65 -1.96 12.37
N GLN A 909 36.44 -1.66 13.41
CA GLN A 909 37.71 -2.34 13.68
C GLN A 909 37.52 -3.85 13.88
N LYS A 910 36.50 -4.25 14.63
CA LYS A 910 36.20 -5.67 14.87
C LYS A 910 35.87 -6.40 13.57
N ASN A 911 35.03 -5.82 12.70
CA ASN A 911 34.66 -6.44 11.43
C ASN A 911 35.84 -6.52 10.45
N GLY A 912 36.71 -5.49 10.40
CA GLY A 912 37.91 -5.51 9.56
C GLY A 912 38.85 -6.68 9.87
N SER A 913 38.98 -7.05 11.15
CA SER A 913 39.89 -8.11 11.61
C SER A 913 39.52 -9.54 11.16
N VAL A 914 38.30 -9.77 10.66
CA VAL A 914 37.81 -11.11 10.26
C VAL A 914 38.31 -11.51 8.86
N SER A 915 38.87 -10.57 8.09
CA SER A 915 39.25 -10.72 6.68
C SER A 915 40.44 -11.64 6.37
N GLN A 916 40.99 -12.38 7.34
CA GLN A 916 42.22 -13.16 7.20
C GLN A 916 42.07 -14.70 7.30
N PHE A 917 40.85 -15.23 7.32
CA PHE A 917 40.62 -16.67 7.07
C PHE A 917 40.11 -16.91 5.65
N SER A 918 40.72 -17.90 4.98
CA SER A 918 40.61 -18.15 3.55
C SER A 918 39.22 -18.55 3.09
N ALA A 919 38.81 -18.04 1.92
CA ALA A 919 37.69 -18.59 1.18
C ALA A 919 38.05 -19.98 0.62
N ASP A 920 37.48 -21.04 1.19
CA ASP A 920 37.26 -22.30 0.47
C ASP A 920 36.19 -23.18 1.16
N THR A 921 35.55 -24.06 0.38
CA THR A 921 34.56 -25.08 0.83
C THR A 921 33.33 -24.62 1.64
N THR A 922 32.23 -24.32 0.94
CA THR A 922 30.88 -24.44 1.50
C THR A 922 30.42 -25.91 1.53
N SER A 923 30.33 -26.51 2.72
CA SER A 923 29.63 -27.80 2.90
C SER A 923 28.99 -27.90 4.29
N ASN A 924 27.72 -28.30 4.34
CA ASN A 924 26.97 -28.44 5.59
C ASN A 924 27.47 -29.64 6.40
N GLY A 925 27.80 -29.43 7.68
CA GLY A 925 28.19 -30.49 8.61
C GLY A 925 27.87 -30.16 10.07
N HIS A 926 27.22 -31.07 10.78
CA HIS A 926 26.84 -30.87 12.19
C HIS A 926 28.06 -30.68 13.11
N ALA A 927 28.13 -29.53 13.78
CA ALA A 927 29.12 -29.28 14.82
C ALA A 927 28.81 -30.09 16.10
N LYS A 928 29.45 -31.26 16.26
CA LYS A 928 29.48 -31.95 17.57
C LYS A 928 30.27 -31.13 18.57
N ILE A 929 29.65 -30.79 19.70
CA ILE A 929 30.31 -30.12 20.83
C ILE A 929 31.46 -31.01 21.34
N LYS A 930 32.70 -30.55 21.20
CA LYS A 930 33.86 -31.11 21.90
C LYS A 930 34.02 -30.41 23.24
N ILE A 931 33.81 -31.14 24.33
CA ILE A 931 34.25 -30.72 25.66
C ILE A 931 35.78 -30.75 25.67
N LEU A 932 36.41 -29.59 25.91
CA LEU A 932 37.85 -29.50 26.15
C LEU A 932 38.09 -29.27 27.64
N GLN A 933 38.68 -30.27 28.28
CA GLN A 933 39.30 -30.11 29.58
C GLN A 933 40.54 -29.21 29.44
N ASN A 934 40.76 -28.32 30.41
CA ASN A 934 42.08 -27.76 30.68
C ASN A 934 42.25 -27.67 32.20
N GLY A 935 43.42 -28.05 32.68
CA GLY A 935 43.75 -28.04 34.10
C GLY A 935 45.05 -27.28 34.36
N HIS A 936 45.32 -27.07 35.66
CA HIS A 936 46.54 -26.48 36.23
C HIS A 936 46.74 -24.97 36.04
N SER A 937 46.52 -24.24 37.13
CA SER A 937 47.25 -23.02 37.49
C SER A 937 47.90 -23.24 38.88
N PRO A 938 49.03 -22.58 39.20
CA PRO A 938 49.77 -22.79 40.45
C PRO A 938 49.22 -21.98 41.65
N LYS A 939 49.74 -22.27 42.85
CA LYS A 939 49.20 -21.87 44.17
C LYS A 939 49.63 -20.48 44.67
N SER A 940 48.68 -19.70 45.21
CA SER A 940 48.73 -19.01 46.53
C SER A 940 47.47 -18.11 46.70
N GLY A 941 46.87 -17.88 47.86
CA GLY A 941 47.19 -18.27 49.24
C GLY A 941 45.93 -18.44 50.13
N ASN A 942 46.10 -18.43 51.46
CA ASN A 942 45.11 -18.93 52.45
C ASN A 942 43.90 -18.00 52.71
N GLY A 943 42.74 -18.55 53.14
CA GLY A 943 41.53 -17.76 53.44
C GLY A 943 40.39 -18.36 54.30
N LEU A 944 40.36 -19.68 54.58
CA LEU A 944 39.55 -20.36 55.63
C LEU A 944 38.01 -20.19 55.74
N LEU A 945 37.28 -21.32 55.54
CA LEU A 945 36.01 -21.73 56.21
C LEU A 945 34.70 -20.98 55.84
N ASN A 946 33.51 -21.60 55.80
CA ASN A 946 33.12 -23.00 56.06
C ASN A 946 31.86 -23.45 55.27
N ALA A 947 31.70 -24.78 55.11
CA ALA A 947 30.52 -25.66 54.89
C ALA A 947 29.09 -25.12 54.56
N ALA A 948 28.14 -25.89 53.98
CA ALA A 948 28.09 -27.13 53.18
C ALA A 948 26.61 -27.45 52.80
N TYR A 949 26.37 -28.43 51.91
CA TYR A 949 25.04 -28.96 51.47
C TYR A 949 24.15 -27.98 50.65
N GLY A 950 23.20 -28.46 49.82
CA GLY A 950 22.98 -29.83 49.34
C GLY A 950 21.50 -30.20 49.09
N ASN A 951 21.21 -30.69 47.87
CA ASN A 951 19.97 -31.35 47.41
C ASN A 951 18.72 -30.52 47.10
N ALA A 952 17.97 -31.05 46.12
CA ALA A 952 16.81 -30.48 45.45
C ALA A 952 15.45 -30.74 46.14
N VAL A 953 14.45 -29.92 45.79
CA VAL A 953 12.99 -30.19 45.68
C VAL A 953 12.38 -28.90 45.07
N VAL A 954 11.83 -28.88 43.85
CA VAL A 954 10.48 -29.28 43.40
C VAL A 954 9.34 -28.43 43.99
N CYS A 955 8.91 -27.42 43.20
CA CYS A 955 7.60 -26.72 43.23
C CYS A 955 7.20 -25.93 44.52
N PRO A 956 6.11 -25.11 44.48
CA PRO A 956 5.41 -24.51 43.34
C PRO A 956 5.42 -22.95 43.37
N TRP A 957 4.88 -22.31 42.32
CA TRP A 957 4.47 -20.89 42.40
C TRP A 957 3.16 -20.75 43.18
N LYS A 958 3.07 -19.76 44.08
CA LYS A 958 1.80 -19.12 44.50
C LYS A 958 2.00 -17.73 45.13
N ASP A 959 1.20 -16.78 44.65
CA ASP A 959 0.55 -15.66 45.34
C ASP A 959 1.31 -14.89 46.45
N VAL A 960 1.89 -13.73 46.09
CA VAL A 960 1.88 -12.52 46.96
C VAL A 960 1.67 -11.27 46.08
N ASN A 961 0.89 -10.31 46.57
CA ASN A 961 0.57 -9.03 45.89
C ASN A 961 1.65 -7.96 46.08
N HIS A 962 1.46 -6.83 45.36
CA HIS A 962 2.20 -5.56 45.44
C HIS A 962 3.63 -5.55 44.88
N CYS A 963 3.81 -4.92 43.71
CA CYS A 963 3.92 -3.46 43.71
C CYS A 963 3.37 -2.85 42.41
#